data_AF-A0AA37GVT7-F1
#
_entry.id   AF-A0AA37GVT7-F1
#
_cell.length_a   1.000
_cell.length_b   1.000
_cell.length_c   1.000
_cell.angle_alpha   90.00
_cell.angle_beta   90.00
_cell.angle_gamma   90.00
#
_symmetry.space_group_name_H-M   'P 1'
#
loop_
_entity.id
_entity.type
_entity.pdbx_description
1 polymer ?
#
loop_
_entity_poly.entity_id
_entity_poly.type
_entity_poly.pdbx_seq_one_letter_code
_entity_poly.pdbx_strand_id
1 'polypeptide(L)'
;MKRRSSGSTDDSDEPPPDPPAAAVVQQQHQYQHGLPAPSRSFAPPPPPKQLAVAAAAAAAVAAASRPSSARSRRSNNTNWKLEHGPNANGSPENHPLTASSLPPPPSLAAPSPAYRNNQRQVPNRNHSHAVGAERQVHQDDIVSLRDDKDDHDTPRDGPIAMTTEKMPDLRFAGRRSRSRNPWSITIFALAVTVLGITLLCAILNSSWTRQLDAKGCRMSYMRPSYIRLRDFDTEHTRFATKYSLYLYRNAGSYKQVRPIAAEAANYYHESLQHDEAATAAGARSLDFFTVDFNEDITAFHGQTMLDQAEYLNEAIRYILSLYMDPRMSARDQDLPDPTSVLVLGHSMGGIVARTMLIMPNYQSNSINTIITMSAPHSRPPVTFDGQIVKIYDDINDYWRHAYSQKWANNNPLWHVTLVSIAGGGLDTVVPSDYASVESIIPETHGFTVFTTGIPGVWTSMDHQAILWCDQFRKVVARAMYDVVDVHRSSQTKPRAERMRVFKKWFLTGMESIAEKTLPSEGTSTLLTLEDNSNAIMAQGERLVLRQLGREPKPRAYLLPVPPQGSPQGKRFTLLTDTALDKPGEHGKLEVLFCSVFPLQPGQATTMFSTSMDLSGDSTGSTRLACKNTASDAILLPPSTRSRHEPFSLDDEPVTRPFSYLQFDFEDIADHQFVAVVDKAVKASQSFVVAEFSDHSQSHRRRNISLRRLLAFGMTLRLPSNRPMVTEINIPTLQSSLLAYNLEIGNQACGTTSELFSP
;
A
#
# COMPACT_ATOMS: atom_id res chain seq x y z
N MET A 1 53.99 5.09 43.86
CA MET A 1 55.13 5.98 44.16
C MET A 1 54.86 7.35 43.52
N LYS A 2 54.90 8.40 44.36
CA LYS A 2 55.09 9.87 44.13
C LYS A 2 54.84 10.46 42.71
N ARG A 3 53.85 11.33 42.48
CA ARG A 3 53.67 12.78 42.83
C ARG A 3 54.45 13.77 41.94
N ARG A 4 53.71 14.63 41.21
CA ARG A 4 53.66 16.12 41.25
C ARG A 4 52.88 16.65 40.01
N SER A 5 52.30 17.85 39.95
CA SER A 5 51.21 18.51 40.70
C SER A 5 51.18 19.99 40.23
N SER A 6 50.02 20.51 39.82
CA SER A 6 49.54 21.93 39.86
C SER A 6 48.58 22.18 38.69
N GLY A 7 47.39 22.78 38.76
CA GLY A 7 46.50 23.40 39.75
C GLY A 7 45.20 23.72 38.95
N SER A 8 43.99 23.40 39.44
CA SER A 8 43.10 24.18 40.32
C SER A 8 42.40 25.40 39.66
N THR A 9 41.08 25.45 39.91
CA THR A 9 40.01 26.46 39.76
C THR A 9 39.32 26.52 38.39
N ASP A 10 38.04 26.21 38.19
CA ASP A 10 36.73 26.48 38.84
C ASP A 10 35.87 27.30 37.85
N ASP A 11 34.58 26.94 37.81
CA ASP A 11 33.41 27.65 37.25
C ASP A 11 33.17 27.82 35.73
N SER A 12 32.09 27.13 35.29
CA SER A 12 30.84 27.67 34.69
C SER A 12 30.83 28.37 33.31
N ASP A 13 29.67 28.22 32.63
CA ASP A 13 29.22 28.79 31.34
C ASP A 13 29.72 28.06 30.06
N GLU A 14 29.00 27.78 28.96
CA GLU A 14 27.75 28.24 28.32
C GLU A 14 27.49 27.28 27.12
N PRO A 15 26.25 27.02 26.63
CA PRO A 15 26.05 26.27 25.38
C PRO A 15 26.32 27.14 24.13
N PRO A 16 26.70 26.54 22.98
CA PRO A 16 27.19 27.27 21.80
C PRO A 16 26.08 28.05 21.06
N PRO A 17 26.44 29.12 20.32
CA PRO A 17 25.47 30.01 19.67
C PRO A 17 24.92 29.45 18.35
N ASP A 18 23.68 29.81 18.07
CA ASP A 18 22.95 29.54 16.82
C ASP A 18 23.51 30.30 15.60
N PRO A 19 23.36 29.76 14.36
CA PRO A 19 23.83 30.39 13.14
C PRO A 19 22.94 31.58 12.68
N PRO A 20 23.49 32.57 11.95
CA PRO A 20 22.79 33.82 11.67
C PRO A 20 21.80 33.74 10.50
N ALA A 21 20.73 34.54 10.63
CA ALA A 21 19.67 34.75 9.66
C ALA A 21 20.14 35.50 8.40
N ALA A 22 19.67 35.06 7.24
CA ALA A 22 19.89 35.73 5.95
C ALA A 22 18.95 36.95 5.79
N ALA A 23 19.55 38.11 5.58
CA ALA A 23 18.85 39.38 5.33
C ALA A 23 18.40 39.50 3.87
N VAL A 24 17.14 39.90 3.70
CA VAL A 24 16.51 40.26 2.42
C VAL A 24 16.94 41.69 2.05
N VAL A 25 17.54 41.84 0.87
CA VAL A 25 17.90 43.14 0.29
C VAL A 25 16.71 43.69 -0.51
N GLN A 26 16.12 44.78 -0.02
CA GLN A 26 15.27 45.68 -0.79
C GLN A 26 16.13 46.79 -1.40
N GLN A 27 16.04 46.98 -2.72
CA GLN A 27 16.52 48.19 -3.40
C GLN A 27 15.34 48.90 -4.07
N GLN A 28 15.12 50.15 -3.68
CA GLN A 28 14.27 51.14 -4.35
C GLN A 28 15.15 52.05 -5.20
N HIS A 29 14.68 52.41 -6.40
CA HIS A 29 14.93 53.74 -6.98
C HIS A 29 13.77 54.18 -7.90
N GLN A 30 13.45 55.47 -7.77
CA GLN A 30 12.36 56.26 -8.36
C GLN A 30 12.53 56.65 -9.84
N TYR A 31 11.42 57.19 -10.41
CA TYR A 31 11.23 58.29 -11.39
C TYR A 31 10.21 57.87 -12.48
N GLN A 32 9.26 58.65 -13.03
CA GLN A 32 8.57 59.92 -12.73
C GLN A 32 7.34 60.01 -13.68
N HIS A 33 6.33 60.80 -13.27
CA HIS A 33 5.13 61.32 -13.96
C HIS A 33 4.94 61.25 -15.49
N GLY A 34 3.67 61.01 -15.91
CA GLY A 34 3.10 61.52 -17.18
C GLY A 34 1.78 60.87 -17.65
N LEU A 35 0.63 61.48 -17.32
CA LEU A 35 -0.68 61.33 -18.00
C LEU A 35 -0.77 62.36 -19.17
N PRO A 36 -1.69 62.28 -20.18
CA PRO A 36 -3.13 61.98 -20.05
C PRO A 36 -3.85 61.21 -21.21
N ALA A 37 -5.15 60.98 -20.95
CA ALA A 37 -6.24 60.26 -21.65
C ALA A 37 -6.71 60.89 -23.02
N PRO A 38 -7.88 60.57 -23.68
CA PRO A 38 -9.00 59.67 -23.31
C PRO A 38 -9.78 58.90 -24.43
N SER A 39 -10.73 58.07 -23.98
CA SER A 39 -12.09 57.79 -24.53
C SER A 39 -12.33 56.73 -25.64
N ARG A 40 -13.15 55.70 -25.34
CA ARG A 40 -14.59 55.65 -25.69
C ARG A 40 -15.29 54.39 -25.13
N SER A 41 -16.51 54.60 -24.67
CA SER A 41 -17.53 53.69 -24.12
C SER A 41 -18.27 52.86 -25.18
N PHE A 42 -18.89 51.73 -24.81
CA PHE A 42 -20.37 51.49 -24.88
C PHE A 42 -20.80 50.05 -24.45
N ALA A 43 -21.70 50.00 -23.47
CA ALA A 43 -22.86 49.13 -23.18
C ALA A 43 -22.82 47.56 -23.19
N PRO A 44 -23.48 46.89 -22.21
CA PRO A 44 -23.73 45.44 -22.17
C PRO A 44 -25.16 45.02 -22.59
N PRO A 45 -25.40 43.74 -22.98
CA PRO A 45 -26.74 43.19 -23.30
C PRO A 45 -27.40 42.39 -22.14
N PRO A 46 -28.71 42.02 -22.27
CA PRO A 46 -29.68 41.88 -21.16
C PRO A 46 -29.96 40.43 -20.69
N PRO A 47 -30.76 40.20 -19.61
CA PRO A 47 -30.96 38.87 -19.01
C PRO A 47 -32.18 38.11 -19.58
N PRO A 48 -32.24 36.77 -19.46
CA PRO A 48 -33.43 36.00 -19.83
C PRO A 48 -34.38 35.71 -18.65
N LYS A 49 -35.62 35.45 -19.04
CA LYS A 49 -36.87 35.50 -18.27
C LYS A 49 -37.22 34.22 -17.49
N GLN A 50 -37.95 34.41 -16.40
CA GLN A 50 -38.73 33.38 -15.68
C GLN A 50 -39.93 32.88 -16.49
N LEU A 51 -40.23 31.59 -16.36
CA LEU A 51 -41.54 30.98 -16.66
C LEU A 51 -41.89 30.01 -15.54
N ALA A 52 -43.04 30.25 -14.91
CA ALA A 52 -43.68 29.37 -13.94
C ALA A 52 -44.71 28.47 -14.65
N VAL A 53 -44.76 27.18 -14.30
CA VAL A 53 -45.94 26.31 -14.49
C VAL A 53 -46.09 25.40 -13.28
N ALA A 54 -47.35 25.18 -12.92
CA ALA A 54 -47.89 24.72 -11.65
C ALA A 54 -47.85 23.19 -11.40
N ALA A 55 -48.25 22.88 -10.16
CA ALA A 55 -48.32 21.61 -9.45
C ALA A 55 -49.19 20.50 -10.06
N ALA A 56 -48.86 19.25 -9.73
CA ALA A 56 -49.82 18.19 -9.42
C ALA A 56 -49.19 17.10 -8.52
N ALA A 57 -49.89 16.75 -7.45
CA ALA A 57 -49.59 15.66 -6.54
C ALA A 57 -50.18 14.33 -7.05
N ALA A 58 -49.50 13.21 -6.81
CA ALA A 58 -50.13 11.89 -6.69
C ALA A 58 -49.21 10.88 -5.99
N ALA A 59 -49.86 9.96 -5.27
CA ALA A 59 -49.36 9.13 -4.19
C ALA A 59 -48.55 7.88 -4.60
N ALA A 60 -47.93 7.29 -3.57
CA ALA A 60 -47.20 6.03 -3.53
C ALA A 60 -47.99 4.80 -4.00
N VAL A 61 -47.30 3.84 -4.64
CA VAL A 61 -47.47 2.37 -4.42
C VAL A 61 -46.13 1.67 -4.76
N ALA A 62 -45.71 0.78 -3.86
CA ALA A 62 -44.57 -0.12 -4.00
C ALA A 62 -44.83 -1.25 -5.02
N ALA A 63 -43.83 -1.60 -5.83
CA ALA A 63 -43.75 -2.92 -6.46
C ALA A 63 -42.29 -3.29 -6.80
N ALA A 64 -41.87 -4.44 -6.29
CA ALA A 64 -40.59 -5.08 -6.52
C ALA A 64 -40.33 -5.33 -8.02
N SER A 65 -39.10 -5.12 -8.48
CA SER A 65 -38.62 -5.69 -9.73
C SER A 65 -37.12 -5.99 -9.69
N ARG A 66 -36.81 -7.20 -10.16
CA ARG A 66 -35.51 -7.89 -10.23
C ARG A 66 -34.46 -7.09 -11.03
N PRO A 67 -33.15 -7.28 -10.78
CA PRO A 67 -32.11 -6.58 -11.51
C PRO A 67 -32.01 -7.12 -12.95
N SER A 68 -32.31 -6.26 -13.92
CA SER A 68 -32.06 -6.51 -15.33
C SER A 68 -30.56 -6.51 -15.61
N SER A 69 -30.12 -7.57 -16.29
CA SER A 69 -28.80 -7.74 -16.89
C SER A 69 -28.38 -6.52 -17.72
N ALA A 70 -27.30 -5.85 -17.30
CA ALA A 70 -26.67 -4.79 -18.08
C ALA A 70 -26.04 -5.38 -19.36
N ARG A 71 -26.65 -5.02 -20.50
CA ARG A 71 -26.14 -5.31 -21.84
C ARG A 71 -24.95 -4.37 -22.11
N SER A 72 -23.74 -4.90 -22.02
CA SER A 72 -22.48 -4.21 -22.35
C SER A 72 -22.57 -3.58 -23.75
N ARG A 73 -22.57 -2.25 -23.83
CA ARG A 73 -22.35 -1.51 -25.09
C ARG A 73 -20.89 -1.68 -25.50
N ARG A 74 -20.64 -1.81 -26.82
CA ARG A 74 -19.30 -1.81 -27.42
C ARG A 74 -18.56 -0.53 -27.00
N SER A 75 -17.47 -0.69 -26.25
CA SER A 75 -16.48 0.38 -26.00
C SER A 75 -15.51 0.36 -27.18
N ASN A 76 -15.72 1.26 -28.14
CA ASN A 76 -14.69 1.64 -29.10
C ASN A 76 -13.97 2.86 -28.51
N ASN A 77 -12.80 2.66 -27.89
CA ASN A 77 -11.91 3.78 -27.58
C ASN A 77 -11.33 4.28 -28.93
N THR A 78 -11.75 5.45 -29.39
CA THR A 78 -11.44 6.01 -30.73
C THR A 78 -10.00 6.50 -30.88
N ASN A 79 -9.18 6.41 -29.82
CA ASN A 79 -7.85 7.02 -29.77
C ASN A 79 -6.76 6.27 -30.55
N TRP A 80 -7.04 5.08 -31.07
CA TRP A 80 -6.03 4.27 -31.74
C TRP A 80 -6.51 3.80 -33.12
N LYS A 81 -5.75 4.13 -34.16
CA LYS A 81 -5.96 3.62 -35.52
C LYS A 81 -4.96 2.50 -35.78
N LEU A 82 -5.17 1.36 -35.14
CA LEU A 82 -4.41 0.15 -35.49
C LEU A 82 -5.03 -0.42 -36.76
N GLU A 83 -4.35 -0.25 -37.89
CA GLU A 83 -4.70 -0.97 -39.11
C GLU A 83 -4.55 -2.47 -38.87
N HIS A 84 -5.63 -3.22 -39.05
CA HIS A 84 -5.51 -4.65 -39.30
C HIS A 84 -4.75 -4.80 -40.62
N GLY A 85 -3.51 -5.31 -40.56
CA GLY A 85 -2.66 -5.45 -41.73
C GLY A 85 -3.39 -6.13 -42.91
N PRO A 86 -3.03 -5.79 -44.16
CA PRO A 86 -3.72 -6.26 -45.35
C PRO A 86 -3.31 -7.70 -45.63
N ASN A 87 -4.04 -8.66 -45.04
CA ASN A 87 -4.21 -10.04 -45.53
C ASN A 87 -5.19 -10.80 -44.63
N ALA A 88 -6.45 -10.38 -44.65
CA ALA A 88 -7.57 -11.16 -44.13
C ALA A 88 -8.80 -11.02 -45.04
N ASN A 89 -8.60 -11.18 -46.35
CA ASN A 89 -9.67 -11.55 -47.27
C ASN A 89 -9.60 -13.05 -47.51
N GLY A 90 -10.21 -13.82 -46.61
CA GLY A 90 -10.61 -15.19 -46.86
C GLY A 90 -12.13 -15.26 -46.80
N SER A 91 -12.76 -15.37 -47.97
CA SER A 91 -14.20 -15.62 -48.11
C SER A 91 -14.61 -16.87 -47.33
N PRO A 92 -15.87 -16.95 -46.83
CA PRO A 92 -16.34 -18.10 -46.08
C PRO A 92 -16.61 -19.27 -47.03
N GLU A 93 -15.70 -20.23 -47.12
CA GLU A 93 -16.00 -21.51 -47.74
C GLU A 93 -16.84 -22.36 -46.77
N ASN A 94 -18.11 -22.52 -47.12
CA ASN A 94 -19.00 -23.54 -46.59
C ASN A 94 -18.52 -24.92 -47.05
N HIS A 95 -18.03 -25.76 -46.13
CA HIS A 95 -18.17 -27.21 -46.26
C HIS A 95 -18.60 -27.85 -44.93
N PRO A 96 -19.62 -28.74 -44.94
CA PRO A 96 -20.25 -29.25 -43.73
C PRO A 96 -19.63 -30.57 -43.31
N LEU A 97 -19.21 -30.71 -42.04
CA LEU A 97 -18.93 -32.03 -41.45
C LEU A 97 -19.40 -32.09 -40.00
N THR A 98 -20.59 -32.69 -39.85
CA THR A 98 -21.00 -33.68 -38.83
C THR A 98 -20.62 -33.46 -37.37
N ALA A 99 -21.68 -33.23 -36.57
CA ALA A 99 -21.70 -33.41 -35.13
C ALA A 99 -21.31 -34.83 -34.71
N SER A 100 -20.40 -34.92 -33.74
CA SER A 100 -20.34 -36.06 -32.82
C SER A 100 -20.18 -35.53 -31.40
N SER A 101 -21.15 -35.89 -30.58
CA SER A 101 -21.33 -35.57 -29.18
C SER A 101 -20.28 -36.25 -28.29
N LEU A 102 -19.58 -35.47 -27.47
CA LEU A 102 -18.89 -35.96 -26.27
C LEU A 102 -19.33 -35.12 -25.05
N PRO A 103 -19.54 -35.74 -23.87
CA PRO A 103 -20.15 -35.10 -22.71
C PRO A 103 -19.18 -34.14 -22.00
N PRO A 104 -19.68 -33.15 -21.23
CA PRO A 104 -18.85 -32.17 -20.56
C PRO A 104 -18.08 -32.77 -19.36
N PRO A 105 -16.88 -32.27 -19.04
CA PRO A 105 -16.19 -32.63 -17.80
C PRO A 105 -16.87 -31.95 -16.58
N PRO A 106 -16.86 -32.59 -15.39
CA PRO A 106 -17.58 -32.11 -14.22
C PRO A 106 -16.91 -30.89 -13.57
N SER A 107 -17.76 -30.00 -13.06
CA SER A 107 -17.40 -28.81 -12.29
C SER A 107 -16.78 -29.20 -10.94
N LEU A 108 -15.55 -28.75 -10.68
CA LEU A 108 -14.94 -28.84 -9.35
C LEU A 108 -15.47 -27.71 -8.46
N ALA A 109 -16.42 -28.08 -7.60
CA ALA A 109 -16.84 -27.32 -6.45
C ALA A 109 -15.76 -27.31 -5.36
N ALA A 110 -15.77 -26.26 -4.55
CA ALA A 110 -14.88 -26.01 -3.43
C ALA A 110 -14.86 -27.16 -2.39
N PRO A 111 -13.73 -27.40 -1.69
CA PRO A 111 -13.69 -28.40 -0.64
C PRO A 111 -14.09 -27.82 0.73
N SER A 112 -14.87 -28.61 1.47
CA SER A 112 -14.94 -28.59 2.93
C SER A 112 -14.92 -30.04 3.45
N PRO A 113 -14.46 -30.26 4.70
CA PRO A 113 -13.76 -31.49 5.07
C PRO A 113 -14.66 -32.52 5.74
N ALA A 114 -14.45 -33.81 5.43
CA ALA A 114 -14.94 -34.90 6.27
C ALA A 114 -14.03 -36.12 6.19
N TYR A 115 -13.43 -36.44 7.33
CA TYR A 115 -12.77 -37.69 7.65
C TYR A 115 -13.75 -38.87 7.50
N ARG A 116 -13.36 -39.94 6.79
CA ARG A 116 -13.77 -41.31 7.18
C ARG A 116 -12.80 -42.38 6.68
N ASN A 117 -12.33 -43.13 7.67
CA ASN A 117 -11.46 -44.29 7.62
C ASN A 117 -12.15 -45.46 6.87
N ASN A 118 -11.41 -46.21 6.04
CA ASN A 118 -11.63 -47.66 5.90
C ASN A 118 -10.47 -48.39 5.22
N GLN A 119 -9.96 -49.38 5.96
CA GLN A 119 -9.04 -50.43 5.52
C GLN A 119 -9.69 -51.31 4.44
N ARG A 120 -8.90 -51.74 3.44
CA ARG A 120 -8.71 -53.19 3.14
C ARG A 120 -7.69 -53.46 2.01
N GLN A 121 -6.72 -54.28 2.38
CA GLN A 121 -6.18 -55.46 1.70
C GLN A 121 -5.45 -55.36 0.35
N VAL A 122 -4.15 -55.68 0.45
CA VAL A 122 -3.20 -56.24 -0.53
C VAL A 122 -3.80 -57.45 -1.29
N PRO A 123 -3.27 -57.81 -2.48
CA PRO A 123 -2.26 -58.87 -2.45
C PRO A 123 -1.07 -58.70 -3.41
N ASN A 124 0.04 -59.28 -2.93
CA ASN A 124 1.32 -59.57 -3.58
C ASN A 124 1.23 -60.13 -5.01
N ARG A 125 2.24 -59.79 -5.82
CA ARG A 125 2.89 -60.78 -6.70
C ARG A 125 4.33 -60.42 -7.02
N ASN A 126 5.24 -61.29 -6.59
CA ASN A 126 6.63 -61.38 -7.04
C ASN A 126 6.68 -61.86 -8.49
N HIS A 127 7.65 -61.35 -9.27
CA HIS A 127 8.50 -62.21 -10.11
C HIS A 127 9.83 -61.52 -10.44
N SER A 128 10.87 -62.35 -10.38
CA SER A 128 12.29 -62.15 -10.60
C SER A 128 12.70 -62.31 -12.08
N HIS A 129 13.99 -62.06 -12.34
CA HIS A 129 14.81 -62.25 -13.56
C HIS A 129 15.01 -60.99 -14.42
N ALA A 130 16.18 -60.68 -14.98
CA ALA A 130 17.55 -61.20 -14.88
C ALA A 130 18.48 -60.22 -15.65
N VAL A 131 19.71 -60.06 -15.15
CA VAL A 131 21.03 -60.01 -15.84
C VAL A 131 21.17 -59.27 -17.18
N GLY A 132 22.15 -58.35 -17.25
CA GLY A 132 22.89 -58.11 -18.49
C GLY A 132 23.72 -56.81 -18.59
N ALA A 133 25.03 -56.93 -18.33
CA ALA A 133 26.18 -56.25 -18.98
C ALA A 133 26.23 -54.70 -19.01
N GLU A 134 27.13 -54.07 -18.24
CA GLU A 134 28.53 -53.72 -18.59
C GLU A 134 28.67 -52.53 -19.57
N ARG A 135 29.21 -51.42 -19.05
CA ARG A 135 30.44 -50.79 -19.56
C ARG A 135 30.95 -49.70 -18.60
N GLN A 136 32.11 -49.96 -17.99
CA GLN A 136 33.01 -48.93 -17.43
C GLN A 136 33.91 -48.42 -18.55
N VAL A 137 34.19 -47.10 -18.58
CA VAL A 137 35.43 -46.55 -19.13
C VAL A 137 35.82 -45.28 -18.35
N HIS A 138 36.99 -45.35 -17.69
CA HIS A 138 38.02 -44.33 -17.44
C HIS A 138 37.70 -43.03 -16.69
N GLN A 139 38.64 -42.38 -15.99
CA GLN A 139 40.02 -42.64 -15.49
C GLN A 139 40.45 -41.28 -14.91
N ASP A 140 41.01 -41.29 -13.69
CA ASP A 140 42.12 -40.48 -13.14
C ASP A 140 42.18 -38.95 -13.31
N ASP A 141 42.94 -38.20 -12.54
CA ASP A 141 43.41 -38.23 -11.15
C ASP A 141 44.00 -36.83 -10.94
N ILE A 142 43.94 -36.33 -9.71
CA ILE A 142 44.55 -35.07 -9.30
C ILE A 142 45.91 -35.36 -8.64
N VAL A 143 46.92 -34.62 -9.08
CA VAL A 143 48.32 -34.65 -8.62
C VAL A 143 48.55 -33.84 -7.34
N SER A 144 49.63 -34.23 -6.63
CA SER A 144 50.51 -33.48 -5.71
C SER A 144 50.43 -34.00 -4.26
N LEU A 145 51.52 -34.27 -3.51
CA LEU A 145 52.86 -33.69 -3.37
C LEU A 145 53.83 -34.80 -2.86
N ARG A 146 55.09 -34.89 -3.34
CA ARG A 146 56.37 -34.52 -2.65
C ARG A 146 56.49 -34.99 -1.20
N ASP A 147 57.60 -35.54 -0.68
CA ASP A 147 58.97 -35.77 -1.13
C ASP A 147 59.62 -36.73 -0.09
N ASP A 148 60.67 -37.46 -0.51
CA ASP A 148 61.89 -37.89 0.23
C ASP A 148 61.79 -38.80 1.49
N LYS A 149 62.67 -39.79 1.76
CA LYS A 149 63.76 -40.48 1.05
C LYS A 149 64.30 -41.59 1.99
N ASP A 150 65.14 -42.46 1.41
CA ASP A 150 66.19 -43.32 2.01
C ASP A 150 65.85 -44.80 2.33
N ASP A 151 66.08 -45.68 1.32
CA ASP A 151 67.26 -46.56 1.16
C ASP A 151 67.92 -47.16 2.43
N HIS A 152 68.48 -48.37 2.50
CA HIS A 152 68.88 -49.38 1.52
C HIS A 152 69.15 -50.72 2.27
N ASP A 153 69.14 -51.80 1.49
CA ASP A 153 70.03 -52.97 1.57
C ASP A 153 69.72 -54.26 2.37
N THR A 154 70.18 -55.32 1.71
CA THR A 154 69.83 -56.74 1.73
C THR A 154 71.07 -57.57 2.19
N PRO A 155 71.26 -58.85 1.82
CA PRO A 155 70.66 -60.10 2.34
C PRO A 155 71.73 -61.10 2.86
N ARG A 156 71.33 -62.26 3.41
CA ARG A 156 71.76 -63.63 3.02
C ARG A 156 71.78 -64.70 4.13
N ASP A 157 71.34 -65.88 3.67
CA ASP A 157 71.79 -67.25 3.95
C ASP A 157 71.46 -67.96 5.27
N GLY A 158 70.50 -68.89 5.15
CA GLY A 158 70.86 -70.32 5.16
C GLY A 158 70.55 -71.12 6.43
N PRO A 159 70.26 -72.43 6.31
CA PRO A 159 69.10 -73.06 6.94
C PRO A 159 69.49 -74.08 8.04
N ILE A 160 68.51 -74.57 8.81
CA ILE A 160 68.36 -75.98 9.25
C ILE A 160 66.98 -76.15 9.92
N ALA A 161 66.34 -77.28 9.62
CA ALA A 161 64.97 -77.64 9.92
C ALA A 161 64.79 -78.52 11.17
N MET A 162 63.53 -78.57 11.63
CA MET A 162 62.90 -79.60 12.51
C MET A 162 63.39 -79.60 13.97
N THR A 163 62.57 -79.58 15.02
CA THR A 163 61.22 -80.09 15.24
C THR A 163 60.55 -79.36 16.42
N THR A 164 59.24 -79.19 16.32
CA THR A 164 58.22 -79.10 17.40
C THR A 164 58.69 -78.90 18.85
N GLU A 165 58.59 -77.67 19.34
CA GLU A 165 58.01 -77.30 20.64
C GLU A 165 57.68 -75.80 20.60
N LYS A 166 56.40 -75.45 20.79
CA LYS A 166 55.91 -74.08 20.66
C LYS A 166 55.85 -73.44 22.07
N MET A 167 56.84 -72.61 22.36
CA MET A 167 56.84 -71.58 23.40
C MET A 167 57.44 -70.30 22.77
N PRO A 168 57.29 -69.10 23.34
CA PRO A 168 56.05 -68.36 23.64
C PRO A 168 56.17 -66.90 23.12
N ASP A 169 55.25 -66.41 22.27
CA ASP A 169 55.32 -65.00 21.85
C ASP A 169 54.26 -64.11 22.52
N LEU A 170 54.78 -63.17 23.31
CA LEU A 170 54.05 -62.11 23.99
C LEU A 170 53.53 -61.05 23.02
N ARG A 171 52.19 -60.97 22.97
CA ARG A 171 51.35 -59.76 22.81
C ARG A 171 51.56 -58.92 21.54
N PHE A 172 50.91 -59.36 20.46
CA PHE A 172 50.14 -58.41 19.65
C PHE A 172 48.79 -58.17 20.34
N ALA A 173 48.54 -56.93 20.76
CA ALA A 173 47.24 -56.52 21.23
C ALA A 173 46.21 -56.67 20.10
N GLY A 174 45.53 -57.82 20.07
CA GLY A 174 44.31 -58.01 19.30
C GLY A 174 43.26 -57.03 19.82
N ARG A 175 43.24 -55.81 19.28
CA ARG A 175 42.09 -54.92 19.40
C ARG A 175 41.01 -55.59 18.57
N ARG A 176 40.19 -56.42 19.23
CA ARG A 176 38.96 -56.99 18.66
C ARG A 176 38.27 -55.89 17.88
N SER A 177 38.13 -56.09 16.57
CA SER A 177 37.23 -55.31 15.74
C SER A 177 35.83 -55.50 16.35
N ARG A 178 35.41 -54.52 17.16
CA ARG A 178 34.03 -54.40 17.60
C ARG A 178 33.31 -54.01 16.32
N SER A 179 32.72 -54.97 15.62
CA SER A 179 31.81 -54.70 14.53
C SER A 179 30.73 -53.78 15.08
N ARG A 180 30.82 -52.50 14.75
CA ARG A 180 29.74 -51.56 15.00
C ARG A 180 28.63 -51.98 14.06
N ASN A 181 27.58 -52.57 14.64
CA ASN A 181 26.38 -52.96 13.95
C ASN A 181 25.88 -51.76 13.10
N PRO A 182 25.72 -51.89 11.77
CA PRO A 182 25.29 -50.78 10.92
C PRO A 182 23.84 -50.30 11.22
N TRP A 183 23.14 -50.98 12.13
CA TRP A 183 21.77 -50.68 12.56
C TRP A 183 21.65 -50.19 14.01
N SER A 184 22.76 -49.90 14.71
CA SER A 184 22.65 -49.27 16.04
C SER A 184 22.41 -47.77 15.88
N ILE A 185 21.17 -47.38 15.62
CA ILE A 185 20.75 -45.99 15.82
C ILE A 185 20.96 -45.69 17.29
N THR A 186 21.90 -44.81 17.61
CA THR A 186 22.15 -44.40 18.99
C THR A 186 20.89 -43.78 19.58
N ILE A 187 20.62 -44.00 20.87
CA ILE A 187 19.50 -43.37 21.59
C ILE A 187 19.51 -41.85 21.37
N PHE A 188 20.71 -41.26 21.26
CA PHE A 188 20.89 -39.86 20.91
C PHE A 188 20.35 -39.51 19.51
N ALA A 189 20.64 -40.31 18.48
CA ALA A 189 20.11 -40.08 17.14
C ALA A 189 18.58 -40.23 17.10
N LEU A 190 18.00 -41.18 17.84
CA LEU A 190 16.53 -41.28 18.00
C LEU A 190 15.95 -40.07 18.73
N ALA A 191 16.60 -39.59 19.79
CA ALA A 191 16.14 -38.42 20.53
C ALA A 191 16.17 -37.16 19.66
N VAL A 192 17.24 -36.96 18.87
CA VAL A 192 17.38 -35.83 17.95
C VAL A 192 16.35 -35.91 16.82
N THR A 193 16.10 -37.10 16.24
CA THR A 193 15.09 -37.24 15.19
C THR A 193 13.67 -37.02 15.73
N VAL A 194 13.34 -37.54 16.91
CA VAL A 194 12.06 -37.27 17.56
C VAL A 194 11.92 -35.78 17.85
N LEU A 195 12.94 -35.13 18.41
CA LEU A 195 12.93 -33.68 18.65
C LEU A 195 12.70 -32.92 17.32
N GLY A 196 13.43 -33.28 16.27
CA GLY A 196 13.29 -32.67 14.94
C GLY A 196 11.88 -32.85 14.35
N ILE A 197 11.30 -34.04 14.46
CA ILE A 197 9.92 -34.31 14.01
C ILE A 197 8.93 -33.51 14.85
N THR A 198 9.07 -33.48 16.17
CA THR A 198 8.17 -32.68 17.04
C THR A 198 8.25 -31.19 16.72
N LEU A 199 9.45 -30.68 16.45
CA LEU A 199 9.66 -29.29 16.04
C LEU A 199 9.02 -29.02 14.67
N LEU A 200 9.21 -29.92 13.70
CA LEU A 200 8.60 -29.79 12.37
C LEU A 200 7.07 -29.83 12.46
N CYS A 201 6.49 -30.75 13.23
CA CYS A 201 5.06 -30.80 13.49
C CYS A 201 4.55 -29.53 14.18
N ALA A 202 5.30 -28.97 15.13
CA ALA A 202 4.97 -27.72 15.79
C ALA A 202 5.00 -26.54 14.82
N ILE A 203 6.00 -26.47 13.93
CA ILE A 203 6.09 -25.46 12.86
C ILE A 203 4.90 -25.58 11.92
N LEU A 204 4.64 -26.78 11.37
CA LEU A 204 3.53 -27.01 10.45
C LEU A 204 2.18 -26.69 11.09
N ASN A 205 1.98 -27.11 12.35
CA ASN A 205 0.77 -26.77 13.10
C ASN A 205 0.66 -25.26 13.33
N SER A 206 1.75 -24.59 13.68
CA SER A 206 1.78 -23.13 13.83
C SER A 206 1.40 -22.44 12.52
N SER A 207 2.04 -22.80 11.41
CA SER A 207 1.78 -22.20 10.09
C SER A 207 0.36 -22.45 9.57
N TRP A 208 -0.29 -23.56 9.96
CA TRP A 208 -1.64 -23.89 9.49
C TRP A 208 -2.76 -23.43 10.44
N THR A 209 -2.47 -23.23 11.73
CA THR A 209 -3.49 -22.94 12.75
C THR A 209 -3.33 -21.60 13.46
N ARG A 210 -2.17 -20.95 13.35
CA ARG A 210 -1.85 -19.65 13.98
C ARG A 210 -1.51 -18.65 12.86
N GLN A 211 -1.94 -17.40 13.01
CA GLN A 211 -1.75 -16.31 12.03
C GLN A 211 -2.52 -16.45 10.70
N LEU A 212 -3.74 -17.02 10.72
CA LEU A 212 -4.62 -16.88 9.57
C LEU A 212 -5.29 -15.51 9.65
N ASP A 213 -4.69 -14.52 8.98
CA ASP A 213 -5.39 -13.27 8.68
C ASP A 213 -6.72 -13.59 7.97
N ALA A 214 -7.76 -12.82 8.28
CA ALA A 214 -9.07 -13.07 7.70
C ALA A 214 -9.09 -12.76 6.19
N LYS A 215 -9.75 -13.64 5.43
CA LYS A 215 -9.90 -13.50 3.98
C LYS A 215 -11.11 -12.63 3.66
N GLY A 216 -10.87 -11.37 3.29
CA GLY A 216 -11.92 -10.41 2.95
C GLY A 216 -12.03 -10.04 1.47
N CYS A 217 -11.17 -10.58 0.61
CA CYS A 217 -11.12 -10.16 -0.79
C CYS A 217 -12.34 -10.61 -1.58
N ARG A 218 -13.06 -9.61 -2.10
CA ARG A 218 -14.21 -9.83 -2.97
C ARG A 218 -13.76 -10.08 -4.41
N MET A 219 -14.44 -11.01 -5.06
CA MET A 219 -14.12 -11.39 -6.44
C MET A 219 -14.46 -10.24 -7.39
N SER A 220 -13.53 -9.94 -8.31
CA SER A 220 -13.79 -9.01 -9.41
C SER A 220 -14.13 -9.76 -10.69
N TYR A 221 -15.14 -9.29 -11.43
CA TYR A 221 -15.60 -9.91 -12.66
C TYR A 221 -15.42 -8.96 -13.84
N MET A 222 -14.89 -9.48 -14.96
CA MET A 222 -14.52 -8.68 -16.12
C MET A 222 -14.41 -9.50 -17.41
N ARG A 223 -14.55 -8.84 -18.55
CA ARG A 223 -14.34 -9.40 -19.89
C ARG A 223 -13.38 -8.50 -20.71
N PRO A 224 -12.08 -8.49 -20.37
CA PRO A 224 -11.09 -7.65 -21.06
C PRO A 224 -10.84 -8.16 -22.47
N SER A 225 -10.05 -7.46 -23.30
CA SER A 225 -9.30 -7.86 -24.51
C SER A 225 -7.85 -7.56 -24.30
N TYR A 226 -7.04 -8.16 -25.17
CA TYR A 226 -5.79 -7.52 -25.50
C TYR A 226 -5.46 -7.63 -26.99
N ILE A 227 -4.65 -6.70 -27.47
CA ILE A 227 -4.08 -6.68 -28.82
C ILE A 227 -2.56 -6.86 -28.69
N ARG A 228 -2.00 -7.86 -29.38
CA ARG A 228 -0.55 -8.02 -29.50
C ARG A 228 0.00 -6.93 -30.43
N LEU A 229 1.01 -6.20 -29.97
CA LEU A 229 1.72 -5.22 -30.78
C LEU A 229 2.78 -5.98 -31.59
N ARG A 230 2.43 -6.32 -32.84
CA ARG A 230 3.28 -7.15 -33.70
C ARG A 230 4.47 -6.39 -34.29
N ASP A 231 4.35 -5.07 -34.40
CA ASP A 231 5.42 -4.21 -34.92
C ASP A 231 6.54 -3.98 -33.89
N PHE A 232 6.33 -4.39 -32.63
CA PHE A 232 7.42 -4.50 -31.65
C PHE A 232 8.12 -5.86 -31.80
N ASP A 233 8.94 -5.94 -32.83
CA ASP A 233 9.60 -7.15 -33.30
C ASP A 233 11.13 -7.12 -33.07
N THR A 234 11.86 -7.99 -33.78
CA THR A 234 13.31 -8.14 -33.67
C THR A 234 14.10 -6.91 -34.11
N GLU A 235 13.48 -5.97 -34.83
CA GLU A 235 14.13 -4.69 -35.16
C GLU A 235 14.29 -3.80 -33.91
N HIS A 236 13.39 -3.97 -32.93
CA HIS A 236 13.39 -3.19 -31.70
C HIS A 236 14.16 -3.89 -30.57
N THR A 237 14.05 -5.21 -30.47
CA THR A 237 14.73 -5.95 -29.41
C THR A 237 15.01 -7.39 -29.79
N ARG A 238 16.20 -7.87 -29.43
CA ARG A 238 16.61 -9.28 -29.62
C ARG A 238 15.70 -10.29 -28.89
N PHE A 239 14.92 -9.84 -27.92
CA PHE A 239 14.00 -10.69 -27.15
C PHE A 239 12.57 -10.72 -27.70
N ALA A 240 12.27 -10.08 -28.83
CA ALA A 240 10.91 -10.02 -29.40
C ALA A 240 10.36 -11.40 -29.84
N THR A 241 11.24 -12.37 -30.07
CA THR A 241 10.85 -13.77 -30.33
C THR A 241 10.51 -14.54 -29.05
N LYS A 242 10.98 -14.08 -27.89
CA LYS A 242 10.82 -14.71 -26.58
C LYS A 242 9.70 -14.09 -25.76
N TYR A 243 9.62 -12.76 -25.75
CA TYR A 243 8.67 -11.97 -24.99
C TYR A 243 7.70 -11.24 -25.91
N SER A 244 6.50 -10.94 -25.42
CA SER A 244 5.46 -10.28 -26.21
C SER A 244 4.88 -9.06 -25.51
N LEU A 245 4.70 -7.97 -26.28
CA LEU A 245 4.09 -6.72 -25.86
C LEU A 245 2.68 -6.55 -26.45
N TYR A 246 1.86 -5.82 -25.72
CA TYR A 246 0.50 -6.23 -25.54
C TYR A 246 -0.31 -5.08 -24.92
N LEU A 247 -1.35 -4.62 -25.62
CA LEU A 247 -2.19 -3.48 -25.23
C LEU A 247 -3.59 -3.94 -24.80
N TYR A 248 -4.05 -3.52 -23.62
CA TYR A 248 -5.38 -3.80 -23.11
C TYR A 248 -6.48 -3.14 -23.95
N ARG A 249 -7.55 -3.90 -24.25
CA ARG A 249 -8.85 -3.42 -24.77
C ARG A 249 -10.00 -4.14 -24.04
N ASN A 250 -11.26 -3.95 -24.42
CA ASN A 250 -12.41 -4.66 -23.83
C ASN A 250 -12.97 -5.73 -24.82
N ALA A 251 -12.71 -7.05 -24.61
CA ALA A 251 -12.95 -8.30 -25.42
C ALA A 251 -11.73 -9.22 -25.87
N GLY A 252 -11.32 -10.26 -25.11
CA GLY A 252 -10.11 -11.14 -25.26
C GLY A 252 -9.26 -11.38 -23.96
N SER A 253 -8.10 -12.08 -23.98
CA SER A 253 -7.37 -12.47 -22.74
C SER A 253 -5.84 -12.48 -22.86
N TYR A 254 -5.10 -11.88 -21.90
CA TYR A 254 -4.15 -12.56 -20.99
C TYR A 254 -3.77 -11.71 -19.73
N LYS A 255 -4.25 -12.24 -18.59
CA LYS A 255 -3.81 -12.28 -17.15
C LYS A 255 -3.21 -11.06 -16.40
N GLN A 256 -3.07 -11.24 -15.07
CA GLN A 256 -2.64 -10.35 -13.96
C GLN A 256 -3.05 -8.86 -13.96
N VAL A 257 -2.74 -8.07 -14.99
CA VAL A 257 -3.09 -6.64 -15.07
C VAL A 257 -4.60 -6.41 -15.29
N ARG A 258 -5.31 -7.45 -15.78
CA ARG A 258 -6.74 -7.42 -16.13
C ARG A 258 -7.63 -6.68 -15.12
N PRO A 259 -7.58 -6.97 -13.81
CA PRO A 259 -8.55 -6.42 -12.86
C PRO A 259 -8.40 -4.93 -12.63
N ILE A 260 -7.15 -4.46 -12.57
CA ILE A 260 -6.82 -3.05 -12.37
C ILE A 260 -7.14 -2.27 -13.64
N ALA A 261 -6.76 -2.77 -14.82
CA ALA A 261 -7.07 -2.13 -16.09
C ALA A 261 -8.59 -2.02 -16.33
N ALA A 262 -9.33 -3.09 -16.04
CA ALA A 262 -10.79 -3.08 -16.13
C ALA A 262 -11.42 -2.08 -15.15
N GLU A 263 -10.91 -2.01 -13.91
CA GLU A 263 -11.42 -1.02 -12.94
C GLU A 263 -11.14 0.41 -13.39
N ALA A 264 -9.92 0.69 -13.85
CA ALA A 264 -9.53 2.01 -14.30
C ALA A 264 -10.40 2.46 -15.48
N ALA A 265 -10.61 1.57 -16.46
CA ALA A 265 -11.49 1.83 -17.58
C ALA A 265 -12.93 2.09 -17.14
N ASN A 266 -13.49 1.26 -16.25
CA ASN A 266 -14.86 1.45 -15.74
C ASN A 266 -14.99 2.78 -14.99
N TYR A 267 -14.07 3.07 -14.06
CA TYR A 267 -14.07 4.30 -13.28
C TYR A 267 -14.00 5.54 -14.16
N TYR A 268 -13.19 5.51 -15.22
CA TYR A 268 -13.14 6.62 -16.18
C TYR A 268 -14.46 6.82 -16.92
N HIS A 269 -14.99 5.77 -17.56
CA HIS A 269 -16.17 5.90 -18.40
C HIS A 269 -17.45 6.17 -17.59
N GLU A 270 -17.55 5.61 -16.38
CA GLU A 270 -18.73 5.76 -15.55
C GLU A 270 -18.69 7.04 -14.72
N SER A 271 -17.50 7.47 -14.26
CA SER A 271 -17.35 8.62 -13.36
C SER A 271 -16.59 9.79 -14.00
N LEU A 272 -15.30 9.62 -14.31
CA LEU A 272 -14.42 10.75 -14.64
C LEU A 272 -14.74 11.46 -15.95
N GLN A 273 -15.22 10.74 -16.96
CA GLN A 273 -15.59 11.32 -18.25
C GLN A 273 -16.76 12.32 -18.13
N HIS A 274 -17.58 12.16 -17.09
CA HIS A 274 -18.72 13.05 -16.81
C HIS A 274 -18.37 14.12 -15.76
N ASP A 275 -17.14 14.12 -15.24
CA ASP A 275 -16.64 15.10 -14.28
C ASP A 275 -15.81 16.15 -15.03
N GLU A 276 -16.40 17.33 -15.22
CA GLU A 276 -15.75 18.46 -15.90
C GLU A 276 -14.50 18.93 -15.15
N ALA A 277 -14.50 18.90 -13.81
CA ALA A 277 -13.36 19.32 -13.01
C ALA A 277 -12.19 18.32 -13.14
N ALA A 278 -12.47 17.01 -13.12
CA ALA A 278 -11.46 15.99 -13.35
C ALA A 278 -10.88 16.08 -14.78
N THR A 279 -11.73 16.30 -15.77
CA THR A 279 -11.31 16.48 -17.18
C THR A 279 -10.46 17.74 -17.35
N ALA A 280 -10.85 18.85 -16.71
CA ALA A 280 -10.08 20.11 -16.69
C ALA A 280 -8.76 19.98 -15.93
N ALA A 281 -8.71 19.13 -14.89
CA ALA A 281 -7.47 18.80 -14.17
C ALA A 281 -6.52 17.87 -14.94
N GLY A 282 -6.91 17.43 -16.14
CA GLY A 282 -6.06 16.62 -17.02
C GLY A 282 -6.30 15.11 -16.93
N ALA A 283 -7.39 14.65 -16.31
CA ALA A 283 -7.75 13.24 -16.32
C ALA A 283 -8.17 12.80 -17.74
N ARG A 284 -7.58 11.71 -18.22
CA ARG A 284 -7.90 11.06 -19.51
C ARG A 284 -7.87 9.55 -19.36
N SER A 285 -8.50 8.81 -20.29
CA SER A 285 -8.49 7.35 -20.28
C SER A 285 -7.06 6.81 -20.28
N LEU A 286 -6.79 5.79 -19.46
CA LEU A 286 -5.47 5.18 -19.33
C LEU A 286 -5.35 3.98 -20.26
N ASP A 287 -4.29 3.93 -21.06
CA ASP A 287 -3.92 2.76 -21.83
C ASP A 287 -2.99 1.86 -21.01
N PHE A 288 -3.40 0.60 -20.82
CA PHE A 288 -2.61 -0.39 -20.09
C PHE A 288 -1.83 -1.26 -21.07
N PHE A 289 -0.50 -1.17 -21.00
CA PHE A 289 0.39 -2.11 -21.65
C PHE A 289 0.82 -3.17 -20.64
N THR A 290 0.93 -4.41 -21.09
CA THR A 290 1.40 -5.53 -20.28
C THR A 290 2.39 -6.33 -21.11
N VAL A 291 3.27 -7.07 -20.45
CA VAL A 291 4.25 -7.93 -21.12
C VAL A 291 4.03 -9.37 -20.68
N ASP A 292 4.14 -10.29 -21.63
CA ASP A 292 4.22 -11.71 -21.36
C ASP A 292 5.68 -12.15 -21.46
N PHE A 293 6.21 -12.62 -20.33
CA PHE A 293 7.57 -13.16 -20.22
C PHE A 293 7.64 -14.67 -20.50
N ASN A 294 6.59 -15.27 -21.07
CA ASN A 294 6.54 -16.69 -21.42
C ASN A 294 6.83 -17.61 -20.21
N GLU A 295 6.34 -17.21 -19.03
CA GLU A 295 6.50 -17.95 -17.76
C GLU A 295 7.97 -18.20 -17.32
N ASP A 296 8.91 -17.36 -17.77
CA ASP A 296 10.31 -17.41 -17.33
C ASP A 296 10.47 -17.23 -15.81
N ILE A 297 11.25 -18.11 -15.18
CA ILE A 297 11.38 -18.18 -13.71
C ILE A 297 12.40 -17.17 -13.16
N THR A 298 12.03 -15.90 -13.13
CA THR A 298 12.86 -14.77 -12.65
C THR A 298 13.38 -14.89 -11.22
N ALA A 299 12.63 -15.59 -10.36
CA ALA A 299 12.98 -15.74 -8.95
C ALA A 299 14.24 -16.61 -8.73
N PHE A 300 14.69 -17.38 -9.73
CA PHE A 300 15.76 -18.37 -9.58
C PHE A 300 16.99 -18.07 -10.44
N HIS A 301 16.96 -17.05 -11.29
CA HIS A 301 18.01 -16.82 -12.27
C HIS A 301 18.24 -15.31 -12.51
N GLY A 302 19.41 -14.82 -12.07
CA GLY A 302 19.76 -13.41 -12.14
C GLY A 302 19.76 -12.84 -13.56
N GLN A 303 20.36 -13.56 -14.52
CA GLN A 303 20.41 -13.10 -15.91
C GLN A 303 19.03 -12.91 -16.54
N THR A 304 18.06 -13.77 -16.19
CA THR A 304 16.67 -13.63 -16.70
C THR A 304 16.06 -12.30 -16.25
N MET A 305 16.36 -11.83 -15.04
CA MET A 305 15.90 -10.53 -14.56
C MET A 305 16.49 -9.37 -15.38
N LEU A 306 17.77 -9.45 -15.74
CA LEU A 306 18.44 -8.45 -16.58
C LEU A 306 17.86 -8.43 -18.00
N ASP A 307 17.62 -9.60 -18.60
CA ASP A 307 17.03 -9.74 -19.93
C ASP A 307 15.61 -9.14 -19.98
N GLN A 308 14.81 -9.38 -18.93
CA GLN A 308 13.48 -8.79 -18.81
C GLN A 308 13.52 -7.27 -18.65
N ALA A 309 14.47 -6.75 -17.85
CA ALA A 309 14.65 -5.31 -17.68
C ALA A 309 15.09 -4.64 -18.99
N GLU A 310 16.01 -5.27 -19.73
CA GLU A 310 16.45 -4.81 -21.07
C GLU A 310 15.25 -4.73 -22.03
N TYR A 311 14.46 -5.80 -22.12
CA TYR A 311 13.26 -5.84 -22.96
C TYR A 311 12.23 -4.78 -22.59
N LEU A 312 11.96 -4.59 -21.30
CA LEU A 312 10.98 -3.60 -20.85
C LEU A 312 11.41 -2.16 -21.13
N ASN A 313 12.72 -1.86 -21.06
CA ASN A 313 13.22 -0.54 -21.44
C ASN A 313 13.00 -0.25 -22.94
N GLU A 314 13.26 -1.25 -23.80
CA GLU A 314 12.93 -1.14 -25.24
C GLU A 314 11.42 -1.01 -25.46
N ALA A 315 10.61 -1.75 -24.70
CA ALA A 315 9.16 -1.69 -24.79
C ALA A 315 8.63 -0.29 -24.42
N ILE A 316 9.16 0.35 -23.37
CA ILE A 316 8.77 1.72 -23.01
C ILE A 316 9.16 2.72 -24.10
N ARG A 317 10.36 2.59 -24.67
CA ARG A 317 10.80 3.44 -25.79
C ARG A 317 9.84 3.32 -26.98
N TYR A 318 9.49 2.09 -27.33
CA TYR A 318 8.51 1.81 -28.38
C TYR A 318 7.13 2.39 -28.05
N ILE A 319 6.61 2.16 -26.84
CA ILE A 319 5.31 2.69 -26.39
C ILE A 319 5.27 4.22 -26.52
N LEU A 320 6.29 4.93 -26.05
CA LEU A 320 6.35 6.39 -26.15
C LEU A 320 6.36 6.86 -27.61
N SER A 321 7.05 6.13 -28.50
CA SER A 321 7.07 6.44 -29.93
C SER A 321 5.69 6.32 -30.59
N LEU A 322 4.83 5.40 -30.12
CA LEU A 322 3.47 5.24 -30.63
C LEU A 322 2.59 6.48 -30.42
N TYR A 323 2.85 7.23 -29.35
CA TYR A 323 2.12 8.45 -29.03
C TYR A 323 2.66 9.70 -29.73
N MET A 324 3.85 9.60 -30.34
CA MET A 324 4.43 10.67 -31.17
C MET A 324 3.92 10.60 -32.61
N ASP A 325 3.38 9.46 -33.06
CA ASP A 325 2.81 9.31 -34.40
C ASP A 325 1.32 9.69 -34.43
N PRO A 326 0.91 10.79 -35.07
CA PRO A 326 -0.50 11.21 -35.16
C PRO A 326 -1.39 10.22 -35.92
N ARG A 327 -0.79 9.30 -36.69
CA ARG A 327 -1.52 8.21 -37.35
C ARG A 327 -1.92 7.12 -36.37
N MET A 328 -1.12 6.88 -35.33
CA MET A 328 -1.32 5.82 -34.35
C MET A 328 -2.18 6.29 -33.17
N SER A 329 -1.95 7.51 -32.68
CA SER A 329 -2.65 8.08 -31.53
C SER A 329 -3.43 9.35 -31.91
N ALA A 330 -4.76 9.33 -31.78
CA ALA A 330 -5.59 10.51 -31.96
C ALA A 330 -5.52 11.36 -30.68
N ARG A 331 -4.49 12.21 -30.60
CA ARG A 331 -4.28 13.15 -29.48
C ARG A 331 -4.71 14.55 -29.86
N ASP A 332 -5.09 15.29 -28.82
CA ASP A 332 -5.25 16.72 -28.91
C ASP A 332 -3.89 17.36 -29.24
N GLN A 333 -3.85 18.20 -30.27
CA GLN A 333 -2.63 18.85 -30.74
C GLN A 333 -2.13 19.91 -29.74
N ASP A 334 -3.00 20.37 -28.84
CA ASP A 334 -2.66 21.38 -27.83
C ASP A 334 -1.98 20.77 -26.58
N LEU A 335 -1.87 19.44 -26.49
CA LEU A 335 -1.25 18.74 -25.36
C LEU A 335 0.18 18.28 -25.67
N PRO A 336 1.11 18.36 -24.70
CA PRO A 336 2.51 17.97 -24.92
C PRO A 336 2.69 16.46 -25.10
N ASP A 337 3.67 16.08 -25.90
CA ASP A 337 4.03 14.67 -26.11
C ASP A 337 4.44 13.97 -24.82
N PRO A 338 4.05 12.69 -24.64
CA PRO A 338 4.35 11.96 -23.43
C PRO A 338 5.82 11.54 -23.43
N THR A 339 6.46 11.69 -22.29
CA THR A 339 7.89 11.38 -22.07
C THR A 339 8.10 10.34 -20.99
N SER A 340 7.06 9.97 -20.25
CA SER A 340 7.13 9.04 -19.13
C SER A 340 5.92 8.13 -19.05
N VAL A 341 6.09 6.97 -18.40
CA VAL A 341 5.02 6.03 -18.05
C VAL A 341 4.97 5.75 -16.54
N LEU A 342 3.83 5.24 -16.07
CA LEU A 342 3.70 4.61 -14.75
C LEU A 342 3.93 3.10 -14.91
N VAL A 343 4.68 2.50 -13.99
CA VAL A 343 4.98 1.05 -14.00
C VAL A 343 4.29 0.38 -12.82
N LEU A 344 3.51 -0.67 -13.10
CA LEU A 344 2.96 -1.57 -12.09
C LEU A 344 3.77 -2.86 -12.07
N GLY A 345 4.36 -3.20 -10.92
CA GLY A 345 5.18 -4.39 -10.76
C GLY A 345 4.61 -5.35 -9.72
N HIS A 346 4.31 -6.58 -10.11
CA HIS A 346 3.86 -7.61 -9.17
C HIS A 346 4.96 -8.63 -8.89
N SER A 347 5.16 -8.99 -7.63
CA SER A 347 6.16 -9.99 -7.23
C SER A 347 7.55 -9.61 -7.78
N MET A 348 8.25 -10.53 -8.43
CA MET A 348 9.53 -10.25 -9.09
C MET A 348 9.46 -9.17 -10.17
N GLY A 349 8.29 -8.90 -10.77
CA GLY A 349 8.11 -7.80 -11.73
C GLY A 349 8.38 -6.43 -11.12
N GLY A 350 8.14 -6.25 -9.81
CA GLY A 350 8.52 -5.02 -9.10
C GLY A 350 10.03 -4.86 -8.94
N ILE A 351 10.77 -5.96 -8.94
CA ILE A 351 12.25 -5.95 -8.87
C ILE A 351 12.81 -5.67 -10.25
N VAL A 352 12.29 -6.33 -11.29
CA VAL A 352 12.61 -6.01 -12.68
C VAL A 352 12.38 -4.52 -12.96
N ALA A 353 11.28 -3.93 -12.48
CA ALA A 353 11.01 -2.49 -12.61
C ALA A 353 12.10 -1.59 -11.98
N ARG A 354 12.70 -2.00 -10.87
CA ARG A 354 13.83 -1.29 -10.25
C ARG A 354 15.13 -1.54 -11.02
N THR A 355 15.33 -2.76 -11.52
CA THR A 355 16.47 -3.14 -12.36
C THR A 355 16.51 -2.29 -13.63
N MET A 356 15.36 -2.04 -14.25
CA MET A 356 15.26 -1.19 -15.45
C MET A 356 16.00 0.14 -15.33
N LEU A 357 15.97 0.79 -14.16
CA LEU A 357 16.58 2.10 -13.93
C LEU A 357 18.12 2.08 -13.88
N ILE A 358 18.72 0.91 -13.62
CA ILE A 358 20.18 0.73 -13.56
C ILE A 358 20.73 0.14 -14.87
N MET A 359 19.87 -0.24 -15.81
CA MET A 359 20.29 -0.80 -17.08
C MET A 359 20.85 0.28 -18.02
N PRO A 360 21.89 -0.03 -18.82
CA PRO A 360 22.48 0.93 -19.76
C PRO A 360 21.50 1.47 -20.82
N ASN A 361 20.47 0.69 -21.18
CA ASN A 361 19.47 1.08 -22.17
C ASN A 361 18.28 1.88 -21.57
N TYR A 362 18.34 2.23 -20.29
CA TYR A 362 17.32 3.06 -19.66
C TYR A 362 17.32 4.48 -20.23
N GLN A 363 16.16 4.93 -20.70
CA GLN A 363 15.97 6.34 -21.06
C GLN A 363 15.63 7.15 -19.81
N SER A 364 16.48 8.11 -19.44
CA SER A 364 16.25 8.96 -18.27
C SER A 364 14.88 9.64 -18.32
N ASN A 365 14.20 9.70 -17.17
CA ASN A 365 12.86 10.25 -17.00
C ASN A 365 11.73 9.50 -17.74
N SER A 366 12.00 8.38 -18.41
CA SER A 366 10.95 7.56 -19.04
C SER A 366 10.04 6.85 -18.05
N ILE A 367 10.46 6.73 -16.79
CA ILE A 367 9.67 6.20 -15.68
C ILE A 367 9.72 7.22 -14.56
N ASN A 368 8.55 7.68 -14.11
CA ASN A 368 8.46 8.59 -12.96
C ASN A 368 7.74 7.94 -11.76
N THR A 369 6.93 6.91 -11.98
CA THR A 369 6.13 6.25 -10.94
C THR A 369 6.29 4.75 -11.03
N ILE A 370 6.57 4.10 -9.91
CA ILE A 370 6.53 2.65 -9.77
C ILE A 370 5.59 2.33 -8.60
N ILE A 371 4.61 1.47 -8.83
CA ILE A 371 3.76 0.89 -7.77
C ILE A 371 4.00 -0.61 -7.80
N THR A 372 4.44 -1.16 -6.68
CA THR A 372 4.70 -2.59 -6.56
C THR A 372 3.72 -3.28 -5.64
N MET A 373 3.42 -4.54 -5.94
CA MET A 373 2.48 -5.38 -5.21
C MET A 373 3.18 -6.68 -4.86
N SER A 374 3.33 -6.98 -3.57
CA SER A 374 4.01 -8.17 -3.07
C SER A 374 5.42 -8.37 -3.65
N ALA A 375 6.15 -7.28 -3.92
CA ALA A 375 7.47 -7.33 -4.51
C ALA A 375 8.56 -7.41 -3.44
N PRO A 376 9.46 -8.42 -3.47
CA PRO A 376 10.48 -8.63 -2.44
C PRO A 376 11.67 -7.67 -2.65
N HIS A 377 11.58 -6.42 -2.19
CA HIS A 377 12.58 -5.36 -2.40
C HIS A 377 13.84 -5.47 -1.56
N SER A 378 13.74 -5.90 -0.30
CA SER A 378 14.89 -5.90 0.61
C SER A 378 15.80 -7.10 0.40
N ARG A 379 15.24 -8.27 0.05
CA ARG A 379 15.97 -9.51 -0.22
C ARG A 379 15.21 -10.39 -1.21
N PRO A 380 15.90 -11.22 -2.03
CA PRO A 380 15.24 -12.18 -2.89
C PRO A 380 14.48 -13.23 -2.06
N PRO A 381 13.32 -13.72 -2.53
CA PRO A 381 12.54 -14.74 -1.82
C PRO A 381 13.28 -16.08 -1.76
N VAL A 382 14.18 -16.32 -2.71
CA VAL A 382 14.98 -17.53 -2.84
C VAL A 382 16.40 -17.16 -3.27
N THR A 383 17.40 -17.74 -2.60
CA THR A 383 18.83 -17.43 -2.82
C THR A 383 19.60 -18.63 -3.37
N PHE A 384 19.13 -19.23 -4.48
CA PHE A 384 19.84 -20.36 -5.11
C PHE A 384 20.98 -19.94 -6.05
N ASP A 385 21.02 -18.68 -6.49
CA ASP A 385 21.98 -18.14 -7.46
C ASP A 385 22.76 -16.97 -6.84
N GLY A 386 24.10 -17.00 -6.90
CA GLY A 386 24.92 -15.88 -6.42
C GLY A 386 24.70 -14.59 -7.24
N GLN A 387 24.33 -14.73 -8.51
CA GLN A 387 24.05 -13.59 -9.39
C GLN A 387 22.81 -12.83 -8.94
N ILE A 388 21.76 -13.50 -8.47
CA ILE A 388 20.54 -12.80 -7.99
C ILE A 388 20.85 -11.93 -6.77
N VAL A 389 21.67 -12.43 -5.84
CA VAL A 389 22.08 -11.68 -4.65
C VAL A 389 22.87 -10.44 -5.05
N LYS A 390 23.84 -10.61 -5.96
CA LYS A 390 24.62 -9.48 -6.48
C LYS A 390 23.75 -8.43 -7.16
N ILE A 391 22.80 -8.84 -7.99
CA ILE A 391 21.87 -7.91 -8.67
C ILE A 391 21.05 -7.13 -7.65
N TYR A 392 20.57 -7.78 -6.60
CA TYR A 392 19.84 -7.11 -5.51
C TYR A 392 20.70 -6.07 -4.77
N ASP A 393 21.96 -6.40 -4.49
CA ASP A 393 22.91 -5.49 -3.86
C ASP A 393 23.18 -4.29 -4.80
N ASP A 394 23.47 -4.53 -6.08
CA ASP A 394 23.70 -3.49 -7.09
C ASP A 394 22.49 -2.54 -7.21
N ILE A 395 21.27 -3.09 -7.24
CA ILE A 395 20.02 -2.31 -7.28
C ILE A 395 19.86 -1.48 -6.00
N ASN A 396 19.99 -2.10 -4.83
CA ASN A 396 19.77 -1.40 -3.57
C ASN A 396 20.82 -0.33 -3.31
N ASP A 397 22.08 -0.60 -3.65
CA ASP A 397 23.16 0.37 -3.52
C ASP A 397 22.97 1.53 -4.48
N TYR A 398 22.60 1.29 -5.75
CA TYR A 398 22.32 2.38 -6.68
C TYR A 398 21.23 3.33 -6.14
N TRP A 399 20.13 2.78 -5.62
CA TRP A 399 19.03 3.59 -5.08
C TRP A 399 19.46 4.38 -3.84
N ARG A 400 20.22 3.77 -2.92
CA ARG A 400 20.76 4.47 -1.74
C ARG A 400 21.72 5.60 -2.13
N HIS A 401 22.64 5.32 -3.07
CA HIS A 401 23.62 6.31 -3.53
C HIS A 401 22.96 7.47 -4.28
N ALA A 402 21.87 7.22 -5.02
CA ALA A 402 21.11 8.27 -5.69
C ALA A 402 20.51 9.27 -4.68
N TYR A 403 20.00 8.78 -3.55
CA TYR A 403 19.41 9.63 -2.50
C TYR A 403 20.42 10.18 -1.48
N SER A 404 21.65 9.66 -1.44
CA SER A 404 22.73 10.24 -0.63
C SER A 404 23.37 11.47 -1.28
N GLN A 405 23.00 11.81 -2.52
CA GLN A 405 23.54 12.98 -3.22
C GLN A 405 23.05 14.28 -2.57
N LYS A 406 23.99 15.21 -2.32
CA LYS A 406 23.70 16.51 -1.67
C LYS A 406 22.85 17.45 -2.53
N TRP A 407 22.97 17.36 -3.85
CA TRP A 407 22.27 18.23 -4.80
C TRP A 407 21.26 17.44 -5.61
N ALA A 408 20.04 17.97 -5.71
CA ALA A 408 18.94 17.35 -6.45
C ALA A 408 19.28 17.05 -7.91
N ASN A 409 20.07 17.92 -8.57
CA ASN A 409 20.47 17.75 -9.97
C ASN A 409 21.37 16.53 -10.20
N ASN A 410 22.05 16.03 -9.17
CA ASN A 410 22.92 14.86 -9.27
C ASN A 410 22.18 13.55 -8.95
N ASN A 411 20.91 13.63 -8.55
CA ASN A 411 20.11 12.45 -8.21
C ASN A 411 19.37 11.96 -9.46
N PRO A 412 19.78 10.85 -10.08
CA PRO A 412 19.12 10.30 -11.27
C PRO A 412 17.69 9.82 -11.00
N LEU A 413 17.34 9.62 -9.73
CA LEU A 413 16.03 9.15 -9.26
C LEU A 413 15.18 10.26 -8.62
N TRP A 414 15.56 11.54 -8.77
CA TRP A 414 14.86 12.67 -8.15
C TRP A 414 13.36 12.75 -8.51
N HIS A 415 13.03 12.37 -9.74
CA HIS A 415 11.66 12.38 -10.24
C HIS A 415 10.94 11.03 -10.08
N VAL A 416 11.60 10.01 -9.56
CA VAL A 416 11.03 8.66 -9.42
C VAL A 416 10.38 8.50 -8.06
N THR A 417 9.14 8.01 -8.05
CA THR A 417 8.42 7.61 -6.84
C THR A 417 8.17 6.11 -6.81
N LEU A 418 8.41 5.45 -5.67
CA LEU A 418 8.13 4.03 -5.47
C LEU A 418 7.16 3.82 -4.30
N VAL A 419 5.99 3.26 -4.58
CA VAL A 419 5.03 2.81 -3.54
C VAL A 419 5.06 1.29 -3.50
N SER A 420 5.48 0.72 -2.37
CA SER A 420 5.48 -0.74 -2.17
C SER A 420 4.27 -1.18 -1.35
N ILE A 421 3.45 -2.06 -1.91
CA ILE A 421 2.23 -2.56 -1.28
C ILE A 421 2.39 -4.05 -0.97
N ALA A 422 2.34 -4.42 0.30
CA ALA A 422 2.46 -5.79 0.77
C ALA A 422 1.08 -6.40 1.10
N GLY A 423 0.88 -7.68 0.74
CA GLY A 423 -0.38 -8.40 0.97
C GLY A 423 -0.69 -8.74 2.44
N GLY A 424 0.25 -8.58 3.37
CA GLY A 424 0.07 -8.96 4.78
C GLY A 424 0.38 -10.44 5.04
N GLY A 425 -0.25 -11.05 6.05
CA GLY A 425 0.06 -12.40 6.51
C GLY A 425 -0.43 -13.53 5.61
N LEU A 426 -1.40 -13.28 4.72
CA LEU A 426 -1.86 -14.27 3.74
C LEU A 426 -0.89 -14.49 2.58
N ASP A 427 0.06 -13.57 2.34
CA ASP A 427 1.11 -13.77 1.36
C ASP A 427 2.19 -14.70 1.92
N THR A 428 2.05 -15.98 1.59
CA THR A 428 2.99 -17.03 1.99
C THR A 428 4.16 -17.21 1.02
N VAL A 429 4.17 -16.46 -0.10
CA VAL A 429 5.21 -16.54 -1.13
C VAL A 429 6.29 -15.48 -0.87
N VAL A 430 5.87 -14.25 -0.58
CA VAL A 430 6.75 -13.13 -0.27
C VAL A 430 6.44 -12.61 1.13
N PRO A 431 7.33 -12.82 2.11
CA PRO A 431 7.16 -12.25 3.44
C PRO A 431 7.02 -10.72 3.36
N SER A 432 6.09 -10.20 4.16
CA SER A 432 5.78 -8.77 4.24
C SER A 432 7.01 -7.88 4.49
N ASP A 433 7.96 -8.31 5.33
CA ASP A 433 9.22 -7.59 5.56
C ASP A 433 10.09 -7.46 4.30
N TYR A 434 10.00 -8.43 3.40
CA TYR A 434 10.80 -8.43 2.18
C TYR A 434 10.30 -7.36 1.22
N ALA A 435 9.01 -6.99 1.31
CA ALA A 435 8.44 -5.89 0.55
C ALA A 435 8.79 -4.50 1.08
N SER A 436 9.47 -4.37 2.23
CA SER A 436 9.85 -3.07 2.77
C SER A 436 10.91 -2.35 1.92
N VAL A 437 10.69 -1.06 1.69
CA VAL A 437 11.64 -0.14 1.01
C VAL A 437 12.22 0.92 1.95
N GLU A 438 11.86 0.90 3.23
CA GLU A 438 12.21 1.93 4.22
C GLU A 438 13.73 2.17 4.34
N SER A 439 14.53 1.11 4.26
CA SER A 439 16.01 1.19 4.32
C SER A 439 16.68 1.54 2.99
N ILE A 440 15.90 1.77 1.93
CA ILE A 440 16.38 1.97 0.56
C ILE A 440 15.97 3.33 0.02
N ILE A 441 14.76 3.81 0.36
CA ILE A 441 14.14 4.99 -0.23
C ILE A 441 13.63 5.91 0.89
N PRO A 442 13.93 7.22 0.83
CA PRO A 442 13.39 8.17 1.79
C PRO A 442 11.88 8.39 1.58
N GLU A 443 11.17 8.73 2.66
CA GLU A 443 9.71 8.96 2.69
C GLU A 443 9.22 10.05 1.71
N THR A 444 10.13 10.91 1.26
CA THR A 444 9.88 11.94 0.26
C THR A 444 9.75 11.41 -1.17
N HIS A 445 10.18 10.16 -1.42
CA HIS A 445 10.17 9.51 -2.74
C HIS A 445 9.46 8.14 -2.71
N GLY A 446 9.21 7.55 -1.55
CA GLY A 446 8.51 6.26 -1.48
C GLY A 446 8.19 5.83 -0.07
N PHE A 447 7.32 4.83 0.05
CA PHE A 447 6.98 4.19 1.32
C PHE A 447 6.46 2.77 1.10
N THR A 448 6.41 1.99 2.17
CA THR A 448 5.76 0.68 2.20
C THR A 448 4.44 0.76 2.94
N VAL A 449 3.44 0.03 2.46
CA VAL A 449 2.11 -0.06 3.07
C VAL A 449 1.58 -1.49 3.00
N PHE A 450 0.75 -1.87 3.97
CA PHE A 450 0.08 -3.16 3.99
C PHE A 450 -1.36 -3.01 3.51
N THR A 451 -1.88 -3.98 2.76
CA THR A 451 -3.30 -3.95 2.31
C THR A 451 -4.29 -3.90 3.47
N THR A 452 -3.92 -4.42 4.64
CA THR A 452 -4.68 -4.33 5.89
C THR A 452 -4.75 -2.91 6.47
N GLY A 453 -3.79 -2.04 6.15
CA GLY A 453 -3.76 -0.64 6.56
C GLY A 453 -4.43 0.33 5.57
N ILE A 454 -4.66 -0.09 4.33
CA ILE A 454 -5.23 0.79 3.30
C ILE A 454 -6.71 1.07 3.61
N PRO A 455 -7.12 2.35 3.73
CA PRO A 455 -8.51 2.73 3.97
C PRO A 455 -9.49 2.13 2.96
N GLY A 456 -10.56 1.49 3.46
CA GLY A 456 -11.57 0.83 2.64
C GLY A 456 -11.17 -0.54 2.07
N VAL A 457 -9.93 -0.99 2.31
CA VAL A 457 -9.45 -2.33 1.96
C VAL A 457 -9.46 -3.24 3.19
N TRP A 458 -8.68 -2.90 4.22
CA TRP A 458 -8.63 -3.55 5.55
C TRP A 458 -8.52 -5.07 5.60
N THR A 459 -8.10 -5.71 4.52
CA THR A 459 -7.95 -7.18 4.44
C THR A 459 -6.54 -7.54 3.99
N SER A 460 -6.01 -8.62 4.56
CA SER A 460 -4.83 -9.27 3.98
C SER A 460 -5.22 -9.96 2.68
N MET A 461 -4.23 -10.18 1.82
CA MET A 461 -4.37 -10.80 0.51
C MET A 461 -3.25 -11.82 0.35
N ASP A 462 -3.60 -12.98 -0.20
CA ASP A 462 -2.57 -13.89 -0.68
C ASP A 462 -1.83 -13.30 -1.89
N HIS A 463 -0.73 -13.96 -2.25
CA HIS A 463 0.18 -13.49 -3.30
C HIS A 463 -0.51 -13.18 -4.63
N GLN A 464 -1.56 -13.93 -5.00
CA GLN A 464 -2.27 -13.69 -6.27
C GLN A 464 -3.49 -12.79 -6.08
N ALA A 465 -4.13 -12.85 -4.91
CA ALA A 465 -5.30 -12.05 -4.57
C ALA A 465 -5.07 -10.55 -4.64
N ILE A 466 -3.84 -10.10 -4.35
CA ILE A 466 -3.46 -8.69 -4.45
C ILE A 466 -3.73 -8.09 -5.84
N LEU A 467 -3.80 -8.90 -6.89
CA LEU A 467 -4.07 -8.41 -8.25
C LEU A 467 -5.55 -8.28 -8.60
N TRP A 468 -6.43 -9.06 -7.96
CA TRP A 468 -7.84 -9.15 -8.36
C TRP A 468 -8.83 -8.74 -7.26
N CYS A 469 -8.37 -8.52 -6.04
CA CYS A 469 -9.21 -8.10 -4.93
C CYS A 469 -9.94 -6.79 -5.25
N ASP A 470 -11.27 -6.83 -5.22
CA ASP A 470 -12.11 -5.73 -5.73
C ASP A 470 -11.93 -4.44 -4.93
N GLN A 471 -11.87 -4.52 -3.60
CA GLN A 471 -11.65 -3.34 -2.75
C GLN A 471 -10.33 -2.64 -3.08
N PHE A 472 -9.27 -3.41 -3.28
CA PHE A 472 -7.93 -2.87 -3.48
C PHE A 472 -7.70 -2.33 -4.88
N ARG A 473 -8.12 -3.04 -5.93
CA ARG A 473 -7.98 -2.56 -7.32
C ARG A 473 -8.68 -1.21 -7.52
N LYS A 474 -9.80 -0.96 -6.82
CA LYS A 474 -10.52 0.33 -6.80
C LYS A 474 -9.68 1.46 -6.24
N VAL A 475 -9.01 1.23 -5.11
CA VAL A 475 -8.12 2.23 -4.49
C VAL A 475 -6.93 2.52 -5.39
N VAL A 476 -6.27 1.49 -5.93
CA VAL A 476 -5.13 1.67 -6.85
C VAL A 476 -5.54 2.42 -8.12
N ALA A 477 -6.67 2.08 -8.74
CA ALA A 477 -7.17 2.75 -9.93
C ALA A 477 -7.41 4.25 -9.68
N ARG A 478 -8.09 4.60 -8.58
CA ARG A 478 -8.34 6.00 -8.20
C ARG A 478 -7.05 6.76 -7.91
N ALA A 479 -6.12 6.15 -7.18
CA ALA A 479 -4.82 6.74 -6.91
C ALA A 479 -4.03 7.06 -8.20
N MET A 480 -4.10 6.20 -9.22
CA MET A 480 -3.48 6.48 -10.52
C MET A 480 -4.11 7.68 -11.22
N TYR A 481 -5.44 7.78 -11.25
CA TYR A 481 -6.13 8.92 -11.88
C TYR A 481 -5.84 10.26 -11.18
N ASP A 482 -5.74 10.26 -9.84
CA ASP A 482 -5.42 11.48 -9.08
C ASP A 482 -3.97 11.96 -9.28
N VAL A 483 -3.10 11.09 -9.78
CA VAL A 483 -1.68 11.36 -10.10
C VAL A 483 -1.45 11.81 -11.54
N VAL A 484 -2.34 11.42 -12.45
CA VAL A 484 -2.22 11.69 -13.89
C VAL A 484 -2.54 13.15 -14.21
N ASP A 485 -1.77 13.74 -15.12
CA ASP A 485 -1.98 15.08 -15.64
C ASP A 485 -1.42 15.18 -17.07
N VAL A 486 -2.31 15.20 -18.06
CA VAL A 486 -1.92 15.21 -19.48
C VAL A 486 -1.37 16.55 -19.97
N HIS A 487 -1.53 17.64 -19.21
CA HIS A 487 -0.97 18.95 -19.56
C HIS A 487 0.55 19.01 -19.40
N ARG A 488 1.15 17.96 -18.81
CA ARG A 488 2.59 17.83 -18.62
C ARG A 488 3.13 16.73 -19.51
N SER A 489 4.29 16.94 -20.12
CA SER A 489 4.95 15.89 -20.91
C SER A 489 5.26 14.63 -20.07
N SER A 490 5.44 14.75 -18.75
CA SER A 490 5.62 13.59 -17.86
C SER A 490 4.33 12.79 -17.61
N GLN A 491 3.18 13.27 -18.11
CA GLN A 491 1.83 12.67 -17.98
C GLN A 491 1.35 12.47 -16.53
N THR A 492 2.09 13.01 -15.57
CA THR A 492 1.80 12.93 -14.14
C THR A 492 2.17 14.23 -13.46
N LYS A 493 1.58 14.45 -12.29
CA LYS A 493 1.85 15.57 -11.40
C LYS A 493 3.31 15.61 -10.91
N PRO A 494 3.80 16.76 -10.41
CA PRO A 494 5.12 16.84 -9.78
C PRO A 494 5.30 15.83 -8.63
N ARG A 495 6.54 15.39 -8.40
CA ARG A 495 6.86 14.31 -7.43
C ARG A 495 6.26 14.52 -6.04
N ALA A 496 6.37 15.74 -5.48
CA ALA A 496 5.81 16.04 -4.15
C ALA A 496 4.29 15.86 -4.12
N GLU A 497 3.58 16.36 -5.13
CA GLU A 497 2.12 16.23 -5.22
C GLU A 497 1.70 14.76 -5.39
N ARG A 498 2.42 13.99 -6.20
CA ARG A 498 2.16 12.54 -6.33
C ARG A 498 2.32 11.80 -5.01
N MET A 499 3.37 12.10 -4.26
CA MET A 499 3.56 11.51 -2.93
C MET A 499 2.43 11.88 -1.98
N ARG A 500 1.96 13.13 -2.00
CA ARG A 500 0.77 13.55 -1.23
C ARG A 500 -0.47 12.76 -1.61
N VAL A 501 -0.71 12.56 -2.90
CA VAL A 501 -1.84 11.74 -3.41
C VAL A 501 -1.71 10.29 -2.97
N PHE A 502 -0.54 9.67 -3.14
CA PHE A 502 -0.33 8.27 -2.73
C PHE A 502 -0.49 8.08 -1.23
N LYS A 503 0.06 8.99 -0.41
CA LYS A 503 -0.12 8.97 1.03
C LYS A 503 -1.61 9.07 1.39
N LYS A 504 -2.37 9.97 0.76
CA LYS A 504 -3.81 10.11 1.00
C LYS A 504 -4.61 8.84 0.69
N TRP A 505 -4.27 8.14 -0.39
CA TRP A 505 -5.02 6.94 -0.81
C TRP A 505 -4.61 5.67 -0.07
N PHE A 506 -3.33 5.54 0.29
CA PHE A 506 -2.80 4.29 0.82
C PHE A 506 -2.54 4.30 2.32
N LEU A 507 -2.21 5.45 2.92
CA LEU A 507 -1.99 5.54 4.35
C LEU A 507 -3.30 5.83 5.09
N THR A 508 -3.32 5.53 6.39
CA THR A 508 -4.50 5.79 7.22
C THR A 508 -4.71 7.28 7.48
N GLY A 509 -3.66 8.08 7.45
CA GLY A 509 -3.67 9.48 7.85
C GLY A 509 -3.31 9.70 9.33
N MET A 510 -3.00 8.62 10.06
CA MET A 510 -2.48 8.64 11.43
C MET A 510 -0.95 8.58 11.49
N GLU A 511 -0.31 8.22 10.39
CA GLU A 511 1.15 8.17 10.26
C GLU A 511 1.72 9.60 10.29
N SER A 512 2.89 9.77 10.90
CA SER A 512 3.56 11.08 11.00
C SER A 512 3.88 11.72 9.64
N ILE A 513 3.96 10.91 8.59
CA ILE A 513 4.27 11.34 7.23
C ILE A 513 3.05 11.78 6.43
N ALA A 514 1.84 11.57 6.97
CA ALA A 514 0.59 11.95 6.31
C ALA A 514 0.36 13.46 6.47
N GLU A 515 0.25 14.17 5.35
CA GLU A 515 0.04 15.62 5.35
C GLU A 515 -1.42 15.97 5.67
N LYS A 516 -1.61 16.98 6.53
CA LYS A 516 -2.93 17.59 6.81
C LYS A 516 -3.18 18.76 5.85
N THR A 517 -4.41 18.90 5.39
CA THR A 517 -4.81 19.94 4.44
C THR A 517 -5.27 21.22 5.13
N LEU A 518 -5.79 21.13 6.35
CA LEU A 518 -6.28 22.26 7.16
C LEU A 518 -5.33 23.48 7.22
N PRO A 519 -4.00 23.33 7.41
CA PRO A 519 -3.09 24.49 7.44
C PRO A 519 -3.07 25.25 6.10
N SER A 520 -3.22 24.53 4.98
CA SER A 520 -3.14 25.08 3.63
C SER A 520 -4.48 25.54 3.03
N GLU A 521 -5.61 25.10 3.58
CA GLU A 521 -6.92 25.51 3.10
C GLU A 521 -7.30 26.93 3.55
N GLY A 522 -7.98 27.67 2.67
CA GLY A 522 -8.58 28.97 3.00
C GLY A 522 -9.84 28.83 3.86
N THR A 523 -10.32 29.94 4.42
CA THR A 523 -11.59 29.95 5.17
C THR A 523 -12.77 29.73 4.23
N SER A 524 -13.45 28.59 4.37
CA SER A 524 -14.56 28.19 3.51
C SER A 524 -15.91 28.68 4.00
N THR A 525 -16.08 28.82 5.32
CA THR A 525 -17.41 28.91 5.95
C THR A 525 -17.47 30.08 6.93
N LEU A 526 -18.50 30.93 6.80
CA LEU A 526 -18.85 31.93 7.82
C LEU A 526 -19.94 31.35 8.73
N LEU A 527 -19.62 31.08 9.99
CA LEU A 527 -20.56 30.56 10.98
C LEU A 527 -21.06 31.71 11.88
N THR A 528 -22.38 31.90 11.92
CA THR A 528 -23.03 32.93 12.75
C THR A 528 -23.82 32.23 13.86
N LEU A 529 -23.57 32.61 15.11
CA LEU A 529 -24.12 32.00 16.31
C LEU A 529 -24.84 33.04 17.17
N GLU A 530 -25.81 32.61 17.95
CA GLU A 530 -26.47 33.46 18.95
C GLU A 530 -25.52 33.76 20.14
N ASP A 531 -25.44 35.03 20.56
CA ASP A 531 -24.49 35.52 21.58
C ASP A 531 -24.62 34.86 22.97
N ASN A 532 -25.79 34.29 23.29
CA ASN A 532 -26.08 33.68 24.59
C ASN A 532 -26.24 32.14 24.54
N SER A 533 -25.79 31.51 23.45
CA SER A 533 -25.94 30.06 23.32
C SER A 533 -25.01 29.32 24.30
N ASN A 534 -25.58 28.42 25.12
CA ASN A 534 -24.86 27.44 25.99
C ASN A 534 -24.04 26.40 25.17
N ALA A 535 -23.56 26.78 23.99
CA ALA A 535 -22.86 25.97 23.01
C ALA A 535 -21.34 25.94 23.25
N ILE A 536 -20.81 26.92 23.98
CA ILE A 536 -19.38 26.97 24.35
C ILE A 536 -19.15 26.02 25.52
N MET A 537 -18.32 25.01 25.29
CA MET A 537 -17.94 24.03 26.30
C MET A 537 -16.83 24.57 27.21
N ALA A 538 -16.73 24.02 28.42
CA ALA A 538 -15.60 24.32 29.28
C ALA A 538 -14.30 23.77 28.67
N GLN A 539 -13.18 24.47 28.89
CA GLN A 539 -11.89 24.02 28.39
C GLN A 539 -11.52 22.65 28.98
N GLY A 540 -11.10 21.72 28.13
CA GLY A 540 -10.73 20.35 28.51
C GLY A 540 -11.93 19.41 28.70
N GLU A 541 -13.16 19.88 28.52
CA GLU A 541 -14.35 19.02 28.57
C GLU A 541 -14.46 18.16 27.30
N ARG A 542 -14.80 16.87 27.46
CA ARG A 542 -15.07 15.95 26.36
C ARG A 542 -16.50 16.12 25.87
N LEU A 543 -16.68 16.38 24.57
CA LEU A 543 -17.98 16.30 23.91
C LEU A 543 -18.37 14.84 23.69
N VAL A 544 -19.54 14.43 24.18
CA VAL A 544 -20.12 13.11 23.89
C VAL A 544 -21.58 13.27 23.45
N LEU A 545 -21.80 13.22 22.14
CA LEU A 545 -23.13 13.13 21.55
C LEU A 545 -23.42 11.65 21.29
N ARG A 546 -24.46 11.10 21.92
CA ARG A 546 -24.88 9.70 21.68
C ARG A 546 -25.93 9.57 20.58
N GLN A 547 -26.52 10.70 20.17
CA GLN A 547 -27.52 10.82 19.14
C GLN A 547 -27.34 12.17 18.45
N LEU A 548 -27.55 12.19 17.13
CA LEU A 548 -27.60 13.42 16.32
C LEU A 548 -29.05 13.74 15.97
N GLY A 549 -29.39 15.03 15.86
CA GLY A 549 -30.71 15.52 15.46
C GLY A 549 -31.76 15.43 16.57
N ARG A 550 -31.33 15.63 17.83
CA ARG A 550 -32.23 15.69 18.99
C ARG A 550 -33.15 16.91 18.92
N GLU A 551 -32.65 18.01 18.36
CA GLU A 551 -33.40 19.22 18.08
C GLU A 551 -33.61 19.34 16.56
N PRO A 552 -34.77 19.87 16.11
CA PRO A 552 -35.07 19.98 14.68
C PRO A 552 -34.27 21.07 13.97
N LYS A 553 -33.62 21.97 14.73
CA LYS A 553 -32.74 23.02 14.21
C LYS A 553 -31.28 22.58 14.35
N PRO A 554 -30.40 22.91 13.37
CA PRO A 554 -28.99 22.62 13.50
C PRO A 554 -28.39 23.29 14.74
N ARG A 555 -27.45 22.61 15.38
CA ARG A 555 -26.82 23.07 16.62
C ARG A 555 -25.31 22.92 16.55
N ALA A 556 -24.60 23.99 16.88
CA ALA A 556 -23.14 23.98 17.00
C ALA A 556 -22.73 23.74 18.46
N TYR A 557 -21.68 22.95 18.66
CA TYR A 557 -20.96 22.79 19.91
C TYR A 557 -19.55 23.31 19.72
N LEU A 558 -19.15 24.32 20.50
CA LEU A 558 -17.85 24.98 20.40
C LEU A 558 -16.91 24.47 21.49
N LEU A 559 -15.83 23.80 21.08
CA LEU A 559 -14.76 23.40 21.97
C LEU A 559 -13.64 24.45 21.89
N PRO A 560 -13.30 25.15 22.99
CA PRO A 560 -12.23 26.15 22.96
C PRO A 560 -10.87 25.47 22.77
N VAL A 561 -10.08 25.97 21.83
CA VAL A 561 -8.70 25.53 21.61
C VAL A 561 -7.85 26.01 22.79
N PRO A 562 -7.10 25.12 23.47
CA PRO A 562 -6.27 25.51 24.61
C PRO A 562 -5.22 26.58 24.21
N PRO A 563 -4.93 27.59 25.05
CA PRO A 563 -3.92 28.59 24.74
C PRO A 563 -2.50 28.01 24.79
N GLN A 564 -1.58 28.65 24.07
CA GLN A 564 -0.15 28.27 24.05
C GLN A 564 0.43 28.23 25.47
N GLY A 565 1.10 27.12 25.81
CA GLY A 565 1.70 26.91 27.14
C GLY A 565 0.75 26.35 28.20
N SER A 566 -0.51 26.08 27.87
CA SER A 566 -1.43 25.42 28.81
C SER A 566 -0.99 23.97 29.11
N PRO A 567 -1.07 23.51 30.37
CA PRO A 567 -0.73 22.14 30.75
C PRO A 567 -1.79 21.11 30.29
N GLN A 568 -2.90 21.55 29.72
CA GLN A 568 -4.05 20.72 29.35
C GLN A 568 -4.26 20.73 27.84
N GLY A 569 -4.14 19.56 27.20
CA GLY A 569 -4.51 19.36 25.80
C GLY A 569 -3.45 19.80 24.78
N LYS A 570 -2.78 18.84 24.15
CA LYS A 570 -1.84 19.08 23.03
C LYS A 570 -2.33 18.55 21.70
N ARG A 571 -3.41 17.76 21.71
CA ARG A 571 -3.93 17.11 20.51
C ARG A 571 -5.45 17.11 20.54
N PHE A 572 -6.05 17.51 19.43
CA PHE A 572 -7.48 17.39 19.21
C PHE A 572 -7.77 16.05 18.55
N THR A 573 -8.79 15.35 19.04
CA THR A 573 -9.27 14.10 18.45
C THR A 573 -10.78 14.08 18.39
N LEU A 574 -11.34 13.58 17.29
CA LEU A 574 -12.79 13.39 17.12
C LEU A 574 -13.05 12.03 16.48
N LEU A 575 -14.06 11.30 16.97
CA LEU A 575 -14.53 10.03 16.41
C LEU A 575 -16.05 10.04 16.25
N THR A 576 -16.54 9.58 15.11
CA THR A 576 -17.96 9.45 14.81
C THR A 576 -18.23 8.29 13.85
N ASP A 577 -19.44 7.73 13.89
CA ASP A 577 -19.93 6.74 12.92
C ASP A 577 -20.51 7.36 11.64
N THR A 578 -20.42 8.69 11.52
CA THR A 578 -21.01 9.47 10.43
C THR A 578 -19.93 10.10 9.56
N ALA A 579 -20.17 10.18 8.25
CA ALA A 579 -19.28 10.91 7.34
C ALA A 579 -19.32 12.41 7.66
N LEU A 580 -18.17 13.08 7.51
CA LEU A 580 -18.08 14.54 7.68
C LEU A 580 -18.45 15.23 6.37
N ASP A 581 -19.30 16.23 6.47
CA ASP A 581 -19.78 16.99 5.32
C ASP A 581 -18.75 18.02 4.85
N LYS A 582 -18.58 18.12 3.53
CA LYS A 582 -17.82 19.20 2.90
C LYS A 582 -18.64 20.51 2.87
N PRO A 583 -17.99 21.66 2.60
CA PRO A 583 -18.70 22.94 2.51
C PRO A 583 -19.87 22.87 1.51
N GLY A 584 -21.06 23.24 1.98
CA GLY A 584 -22.29 23.24 1.18
C GLY A 584 -23.03 21.91 1.08
N GLU A 585 -22.49 20.81 1.63
CA GLU A 585 -23.20 19.53 1.66
C GLU A 585 -24.30 19.48 2.75
N HIS A 586 -25.37 18.75 2.45
CA HIS A 586 -26.57 18.62 3.29
C HIS A 586 -26.62 17.31 4.09
N GLY A 587 -25.47 16.80 4.53
CA GLY A 587 -25.42 15.63 5.40
C GLY A 587 -25.73 15.99 6.86
N LYS A 588 -25.18 15.22 7.78
CA LYS A 588 -25.60 15.25 9.19
C LYS A 588 -24.64 16.00 10.11
N LEU A 589 -23.36 16.06 9.77
CA LEU A 589 -22.33 16.49 10.70
C LEU A 589 -21.25 17.25 9.95
N GLU A 590 -20.92 18.42 10.45
CA GLU A 590 -19.81 19.24 9.94
C GLU A 590 -18.87 19.60 11.09
N VAL A 591 -17.57 19.54 10.83
CA VAL A 591 -16.54 19.89 11.82
C VAL A 591 -15.70 21.01 11.22
N LEU A 592 -15.60 22.09 11.99
CA LEU A 592 -15.03 23.35 11.54
C LEU A 592 -14.02 23.87 12.55
N PHE A 593 -12.91 24.42 12.06
CA PHE A 593 -11.93 25.14 12.87
C PHE A 593 -12.11 26.63 12.64
N CYS A 594 -12.34 27.38 13.72
CA CYS A 594 -12.96 28.70 13.66
C CYS A 594 -12.19 29.75 14.48
N SER A 595 -12.15 30.97 13.95
CA SER A 595 -11.63 32.16 14.63
C SER A 595 -12.64 33.29 14.56
N VAL A 596 -12.68 34.15 15.58
CA VAL A 596 -13.60 35.29 15.65
C VAL A 596 -13.36 36.23 14.47
N PHE A 597 -14.44 36.59 13.76
CA PHE A 597 -14.40 37.46 12.60
C PHE A 597 -15.09 38.80 12.90
N PRO A 598 -14.33 39.89 13.15
CA PRO A 598 -14.92 41.21 13.41
C PRO A 598 -15.42 41.85 12.11
N LEU A 599 -16.61 42.48 12.16
CA LEU A 599 -17.21 43.18 11.02
C LEU A 599 -16.45 44.47 10.67
N GLN A 600 -16.04 44.60 9.41
CA GLN A 600 -16.12 45.87 8.69
C GLN A 600 -17.38 45.85 7.80
N PRO A 601 -18.23 46.89 7.80
CA PRO A 601 -19.45 46.90 6.98
C PRO A 601 -19.13 46.75 5.48
N GLY A 602 -19.70 45.74 4.82
CA GLY A 602 -19.70 45.61 3.35
C GLY A 602 -18.75 44.57 2.72
N GLN A 603 -17.96 43.80 3.49
CA GLN A 603 -16.95 42.87 2.92
C GLN A 603 -17.25 41.36 3.10
N ALA A 604 -18.32 40.98 3.80
CA ALA A 604 -18.52 39.58 4.20
C ALA A 604 -18.96 38.62 3.07
N THR A 605 -19.49 39.12 1.95
CA THR A 605 -20.08 38.28 0.89
C THR A 605 -19.11 37.83 -0.20
N THR A 606 -17.87 38.34 -0.24
CA THR A 606 -16.87 37.98 -1.25
C THR A 606 -15.76 37.05 -0.75
N MET A 607 -15.69 36.76 0.55
CA MET A 607 -14.57 36.00 1.15
C MET A 607 -14.86 34.55 1.51
N PHE A 608 -16.14 34.15 1.63
CA PHE A 608 -16.52 32.80 2.06
C PHE A 608 -17.38 32.11 1.00
N SER A 609 -17.11 30.84 0.73
CA SER A 609 -17.90 30.04 -0.22
C SER A 609 -19.26 29.62 0.36
N THR A 610 -19.38 29.56 1.68
CA THR A 610 -20.60 29.12 2.36
C THR A 610 -20.84 29.97 3.61
N SER A 611 -22.09 30.33 3.87
CA SER A 611 -22.51 30.94 5.14
C SER A 611 -23.52 30.05 5.84
N MET A 612 -23.33 29.88 7.16
CA MET A 612 -24.23 29.11 8.02
C MET A 612 -24.68 30.01 9.15
N ASP A 613 -25.98 30.33 9.17
CA ASP A 613 -26.57 31.17 10.19
C ASP A 613 -27.42 30.35 11.16
N LEU A 614 -26.95 30.26 12.40
CA LEU A 614 -27.60 29.57 13.51
C LEU A 614 -28.06 30.58 14.59
N SER A 615 -28.01 31.89 14.33
CA SER A 615 -28.38 32.93 15.31
C SER A 615 -29.89 33.12 15.49
N GLY A 616 -30.70 32.54 14.61
CA GLY A 616 -32.15 32.65 14.67
C GLY A 616 -32.63 34.10 14.52
N ASP A 617 -33.59 34.52 15.36
CA ASP A 617 -34.14 35.88 15.36
C ASP A 617 -33.42 36.83 16.33
N SER A 618 -32.24 36.43 16.85
CA SER A 618 -31.54 37.19 17.89
C SER A 618 -30.85 38.45 17.33
N THR A 619 -30.86 39.54 18.12
CA THR A 619 -30.26 40.83 17.75
C THR A 619 -28.74 40.87 17.96
N GLY A 620 -28.20 39.91 18.70
CA GLY A 620 -26.78 39.74 18.97
C GLY A 620 -26.27 38.43 18.36
N SER A 621 -25.25 38.53 17.50
CA SER A 621 -24.65 37.36 16.87
C SER A 621 -23.13 37.41 16.85
N THR A 622 -22.53 36.29 17.25
CA THR A 622 -21.09 36.07 17.17
C THR A 622 -20.79 35.42 15.82
N ARG A 623 -19.84 36.00 15.08
CA ARG A 623 -19.46 35.52 13.75
C ARG A 623 -18.06 34.93 13.78
N LEU A 624 -17.92 33.77 13.18
CA LEU A 624 -16.69 33.00 13.12
C LEU A 624 -16.32 32.71 11.67
N ALA A 625 -15.07 32.99 11.31
CA ALA A 625 -14.48 32.55 10.06
C ALA A 625 -13.91 31.15 10.27
N CYS A 626 -14.39 30.19 9.48
CA CYS A 626 -14.14 28.78 9.71
C CYS A 626 -13.55 28.07 8.49
N LYS A 627 -12.69 27.09 8.75
CA LYS A 627 -12.19 26.10 7.79
C LYS A 627 -12.86 24.75 8.03
N ASN A 628 -13.21 24.04 6.97
CA ASN A 628 -13.80 22.71 7.03
C ASN A 628 -12.70 21.63 7.08
N THR A 629 -12.93 20.53 7.80
CA THR A 629 -11.94 19.44 7.93
C THR A 629 -12.38 18.11 7.35
N ALA A 630 -13.43 18.07 6.53
CA ALA A 630 -13.90 16.81 5.93
C ALA A 630 -12.86 16.19 4.98
N SER A 631 -11.99 17.01 4.38
CA SER A 631 -10.86 16.56 3.54
C SER A 631 -9.78 15.81 4.33
N ASP A 632 -9.65 16.09 5.64
CA ASP A 632 -8.68 15.48 6.56
C ASP A 632 -9.28 14.31 7.38
N ALA A 633 -10.52 13.89 7.06
CA ALA A 633 -11.18 12.77 7.72
C ALA A 633 -10.45 11.45 7.47
N ILE A 634 -9.98 10.84 8.55
CA ILE A 634 -9.38 9.50 8.58
C ILE A 634 -10.50 8.47 8.64
N LEU A 635 -10.49 7.50 7.74
CA LEU A 635 -11.47 6.41 7.74
C LEU A 635 -10.97 5.25 8.61
N LEU A 636 -11.77 4.86 9.60
CA LEU A 636 -11.50 3.70 10.45
C LEU A 636 -12.53 2.58 10.18
N PRO A 637 -12.12 1.31 10.27
CA PRO A 637 -13.06 0.19 10.17
C PRO A 637 -14.10 0.29 11.30
N PRO A 638 -15.39 0.02 11.00
CA PRO A 638 -16.44 0.15 12.00
C PRO A 638 -16.35 -0.98 13.02
N SER A 639 -16.20 -0.59 14.29
CA SER A 639 -16.03 -1.49 15.43
C SER A 639 -17.34 -1.54 16.23
N THR A 640 -18.17 -2.55 15.96
CA THR A 640 -19.50 -2.73 16.56
C THR A 640 -19.66 -4.13 17.14
N ARG A 641 -20.60 -4.30 18.08
CA ARG A 641 -20.81 -5.59 18.78
C ARG A 641 -21.18 -6.77 17.87
N SER A 642 -21.75 -6.49 16.71
CA SER A 642 -22.15 -7.52 15.74
C SER A 642 -21.06 -7.82 14.71
N ARG A 643 -19.94 -7.10 14.74
CA ARG A 643 -18.87 -7.19 13.75
C ARG A 643 -17.67 -7.93 14.31
N HIS A 644 -17.21 -8.91 13.55
CA HIS A 644 -15.97 -9.64 13.83
C HIS A 644 -14.82 -9.19 12.91
N GLU A 645 -15.13 -8.77 11.68
CA GLU A 645 -14.13 -8.41 10.68
C GLU A 645 -14.17 -6.91 10.34
N PRO A 646 -13.02 -6.30 9.99
CA PRO A 646 -12.95 -4.87 9.66
C PRO A 646 -13.48 -4.55 8.25
N PHE A 647 -13.78 -5.56 7.44
CA PHE A 647 -14.31 -5.44 6.07
C PHE A 647 -15.68 -6.12 5.92
N SER A 648 -16.36 -5.85 4.82
CA SER A 648 -17.62 -6.52 4.45
C SER A 648 -17.36 -7.65 3.45
N LEU A 649 -17.93 -8.83 3.72
CA LEU A 649 -17.95 -9.97 2.80
C LEU A 649 -18.96 -9.76 1.65
N ASP A 650 -18.90 -10.61 0.62
CA ASP A 650 -19.74 -10.48 -0.58
C ASP A 650 -21.26 -10.50 -0.29
N ASP A 651 -21.69 -11.29 0.70
CA ASP A 651 -23.09 -11.42 1.09
C ASP A 651 -23.55 -10.40 2.16
N GLU A 652 -22.64 -9.53 2.61
CA GLU A 652 -22.93 -8.51 3.62
C GLU A 652 -23.13 -7.11 3.01
N PRO A 653 -24.04 -6.30 3.58
CA PRO A 653 -24.18 -4.91 3.16
C PRO A 653 -22.88 -4.13 3.44
N VAL A 654 -22.50 -3.29 2.47
CA VAL A 654 -21.36 -2.37 2.62
C VAL A 654 -21.58 -1.48 3.83
N THR A 655 -20.57 -1.41 4.68
CA THR A 655 -20.67 -0.70 5.95
C THR A 655 -20.05 0.66 5.84
N ARG A 656 -20.66 1.61 6.54
CA ARG A 656 -20.07 2.92 6.68
C ARG A 656 -18.90 2.84 7.66
N PRO A 657 -17.72 3.32 7.27
CA PRO A 657 -16.60 3.42 8.18
C PRO A 657 -16.84 4.53 9.21
N PHE A 658 -16.08 4.49 10.30
CA PHE A 658 -16.03 5.60 11.24
C PHE A 658 -15.16 6.71 10.65
N SER A 659 -15.53 7.96 10.92
CA SER A 659 -14.69 9.11 10.63
C SER A 659 -13.94 9.51 11.88
N TYR A 660 -12.64 9.69 11.72
CA TYR A 660 -11.72 10.10 12.78
C TYR A 660 -10.98 11.37 12.34
N LEU A 661 -10.78 12.30 13.26
CA LEU A 661 -9.91 13.46 13.07
C LEU A 661 -8.86 13.45 14.16
N GLN A 662 -7.64 13.81 13.75
CA GLN A 662 -6.51 14.00 14.64
C GLN A 662 -5.69 15.17 14.14
N PHE A 663 -5.51 16.15 15.02
CA PHE A 663 -4.68 17.33 14.79
C PHE A 663 -3.81 17.58 16.00
N ASP A 664 -2.52 17.79 15.76
CA ASP A 664 -1.61 18.25 16.78
C ASP A 664 -1.79 19.74 17.00
N PHE A 665 -1.34 20.24 18.14
CA PHE A 665 -1.52 21.64 18.52
C PHE A 665 -0.99 22.62 17.46
N GLU A 666 0.14 22.28 16.84
CA GLU A 666 0.80 23.10 15.81
C GLU A 666 -0.10 23.34 14.58
N ASP A 667 -0.93 22.36 14.22
CA ASP A 667 -1.83 22.46 13.06
C ASP A 667 -3.01 23.41 13.29
N ILE A 668 -3.35 23.67 14.56
CA ILE A 668 -4.62 24.30 14.97
C ILE A 668 -4.43 25.54 15.83
N ALA A 669 -3.19 25.93 16.13
CA ALA A 669 -2.84 27.03 17.02
C ALA A 669 -3.44 28.39 16.59
N ASP A 670 -3.71 28.57 15.29
CA ASP A 670 -4.30 29.80 14.74
C ASP A 670 -5.82 29.90 14.92
N HIS A 671 -6.45 28.85 15.47
CA HIS A 671 -7.90 28.77 15.65
C HIS A 671 -8.27 28.91 17.13
N GLN A 672 -9.40 29.55 17.39
CA GLN A 672 -9.89 29.77 18.75
C GLN A 672 -10.88 28.68 19.18
N PHE A 673 -11.63 28.12 18.24
CA PHE A 673 -12.67 27.13 18.51
C PHE A 673 -12.65 26.00 17.48
N VAL A 674 -12.99 24.80 17.95
CA VAL A 674 -13.45 23.71 17.09
C VAL A 674 -14.96 23.63 17.21
N ALA A 675 -15.67 23.90 16.12
CA ALA A 675 -17.12 23.83 16.05
C ALA A 675 -17.56 22.47 15.48
N VAL A 676 -18.27 21.69 16.28
CA VAL A 676 -18.94 20.46 15.86
C VAL A 676 -20.42 20.80 15.62
N VAL A 677 -20.85 20.78 14.37
CA VAL A 677 -22.21 21.21 13.96
C VAL A 677 -23.07 19.99 13.64
N ASP A 678 -24.04 19.72 14.51
CA ASP A 678 -25.10 18.75 14.26
C ASP A 678 -26.15 19.38 13.32
N LYS A 679 -26.16 18.91 12.06
CA LYS A 679 -27.10 19.32 11.01
C LYS A 679 -28.26 18.33 10.84
N ALA A 680 -28.33 17.27 11.65
CA ALA A 680 -29.33 16.23 11.47
C ALA A 680 -30.74 16.74 11.80
N VAL A 681 -31.65 16.68 10.82
CA VAL A 681 -33.05 17.11 10.99
C VAL A 681 -33.89 16.08 11.77
N LYS A 682 -33.44 14.81 11.77
CA LYS A 682 -34.11 13.70 12.46
C LYS A 682 -33.15 13.01 13.41
N ALA A 683 -33.66 12.70 14.60
CA ALA A 683 -32.95 11.92 15.60
C ALA A 683 -32.42 10.61 14.99
N SER A 684 -31.11 10.39 15.12
CA SER A 684 -30.43 9.18 14.69
C SER A 684 -29.47 8.68 15.77
N GLN A 685 -29.20 7.37 15.78
CA GLN A 685 -28.30 6.73 16.75
C GLN A 685 -26.81 6.99 16.45
N SER A 686 -26.53 7.99 15.62
CA SER A 686 -25.16 8.40 15.31
C SER A 686 -24.52 9.11 16.48
N PHE A 687 -23.24 8.87 16.70
CA PHE A 687 -22.51 9.40 17.84
C PHE A 687 -21.35 10.29 17.41
N VAL A 688 -20.96 11.20 18.30
CA VAL A 688 -19.74 12.00 18.17
C VAL A 688 -19.05 12.04 19.52
N VAL A 689 -17.76 11.72 19.53
CA VAL A 689 -16.88 11.93 20.67
C VAL A 689 -15.77 12.86 20.22
N ALA A 690 -15.59 14.00 20.90
CA ALA A 690 -14.52 14.93 20.60
C ALA A 690 -13.86 15.42 21.88
N GLU A 691 -12.54 15.53 21.89
CA GLU A 691 -11.80 16.03 23.05
C GLU A 691 -10.44 16.60 22.68
N PHE A 692 -9.94 17.45 23.58
CA PHE A 692 -8.53 17.77 23.68
C PHE A 692 -7.89 16.87 24.73
N SER A 693 -6.79 16.21 24.36
CA SER A 693 -6.04 15.34 25.26
C SER A 693 -4.56 15.69 25.28
N ASP A 694 -3.90 15.43 26.41
CA ASP A 694 -2.45 15.56 26.51
C ASP A 694 -1.79 14.28 25.97
N HIS A 695 -0.83 14.48 25.06
CA HIS A 695 -0.01 13.43 24.46
C HIS A 695 0.65 12.54 25.53
N SER A 696 1.06 13.12 26.66
CA SER A 696 1.69 12.37 27.77
C SER A 696 0.76 11.35 28.43
N GLN A 697 -0.56 11.59 28.37
CA GLN A 697 -1.57 10.72 28.96
C GLN A 697 -2.03 9.64 27.99
N SER A 698 -1.98 9.92 26.67
CA SER A 698 -2.30 8.96 25.62
C SER A 698 -1.15 7.99 25.35
N HIS A 699 0.12 8.40 25.47
CA HIS A 699 1.25 7.54 25.14
C HIS A 699 1.78 6.77 26.37
N ARG A 700 1.79 5.44 26.28
CA ARG A 700 2.24 4.52 27.33
C ARG A 700 3.34 3.61 26.81
N ARG A 701 4.58 3.86 27.23
CA ARG A 701 5.70 2.96 26.92
C ARG A 701 5.82 1.85 27.97
N ARG A 702 5.91 0.59 27.52
CA ARG A 702 6.16 -0.58 28.38
C ARG A 702 7.43 -1.29 27.94
N ASN A 703 8.46 -1.16 28.77
CA ASN A 703 9.73 -1.88 28.58
C ASN A 703 9.63 -3.24 29.26
N ILE A 704 9.51 -4.31 28.48
CA ILE A 704 9.54 -5.71 28.93
C ILE A 704 10.63 -6.42 28.13
N SER A 705 11.35 -7.39 28.71
CA SER A 705 12.32 -8.18 27.94
C SER A 705 11.60 -9.24 27.10
N LEU A 706 12.14 -9.58 25.93
CA LEU A 706 11.56 -10.61 25.06
C LEU A 706 11.41 -11.96 25.78
N ARG A 707 12.39 -12.35 26.58
CA ARG A 707 12.35 -13.59 27.37
C ARG A 707 11.15 -13.61 28.33
N ARG A 708 10.88 -12.49 29.01
CA ARG A 708 9.76 -12.37 29.95
C ARG A 708 8.43 -12.36 29.22
N LEU A 709 8.36 -11.65 28.08
CA LEU A 709 7.17 -11.60 27.25
C LEU A 709 6.80 -13.00 26.72
N LEU A 710 7.78 -13.79 26.26
CA LEU A 710 7.56 -15.16 25.78
C LEU A 710 7.16 -16.12 26.92
N ALA A 711 7.74 -15.97 28.11
CA ALA A 711 7.47 -16.88 29.22
C ALA A 711 6.12 -16.61 29.93
N PHE A 712 5.71 -15.35 30.05
CA PHE A 712 4.58 -14.95 30.90
C PHE A 712 3.57 -14.02 30.23
N GLY A 713 3.82 -13.56 29.01
CA GLY A 713 3.01 -12.54 28.35
C GLY A 713 3.13 -11.16 29.00
N MET A 714 2.20 -10.27 28.64
CA MET A 714 2.05 -8.95 29.24
C MET A 714 0.57 -8.60 29.39
N THR A 715 0.18 -8.13 30.56
CA THR A 715 -1.17 -7.59 30.81
C THR A 715 -1.06 -6.12 31.21
N LEU A 716 -1.84 -5.26 30.56
CA LEU A 716 -1.91 -3.84 30.86
C LEU A 716 -3.35 -3.44 31.16
N ARG A 717 -3.59 -2.81 32.32
CA ARG A 717 -4.89 -2.23 32.66
C ARG A 717 -4.88 -0.74 32.36
N LEU A 718 -5.83 -0.29 31.55
CA LEU A 718 -6.02 1.12 31.24
C LEU A 718 -6.86 1.81 32.32
N PRO A 719 -6.57 3.07 32.68
CA PRO A 719 -7.36 3.81 33.67
C PRO A 719 -8.77 4.12 33.16
N SER A 720 -9.69 4.41 34.09
CA SER A 720 -11.07 4.81 33.77
C SER A 720 -11.15 6.19 33.12
N ASN A 721 -10.37 7.15 33.60
CA ASN A 721 -10.26 8.49 33.02
C ASN A 721 -9.14 8.57 31.97
N ARG A 722 -9.25 7.79 30.89
CA ARG A 722 -8.28 7.78 29.79
C ARG A 722 -8.75 8.64 28.62
N PRO A 723 -7.83 9.22 27.84
CA PRO A 723 -8.17 9.79 26.54
C PRO A 723 -8.77 8.71 25.62
N MET A 724 -9.56 9.16 24.64
CA MET A 724 -10.20 8.33 23.63
C MET A 724 -9.16 7.49 22.88
N VAL A 725 -8.01 8.07 22.56
CA VAL A 725 -6.89 7.37 21.94
C VAL A 725 -5.79 7.14 22.96
N THR A 726 -5.38 5.88 23.10
CA THR A 726 -4.23 5.47 23.91
C THR A 726 -3.27 4.69 23.04
N GLU A 727 -2.04 5.15 22.95
CA GLU A 727 -0.96 4.49 22.23
C GLU A 727 -0.10 3.69 23.20
N ILE A 728 0.09 2.41 22.92
CA ILE A 728 0.89 1.50 23.76
C ILE A 728 2.14 1.11 22.99
N ASN A 729 3.27 1.71 23.35
CA ASN A 729 4.56 1.40 22.73
C ASN A 729 5.29 0.31 23.51
N ILE A 730 5.53 -0.82 22.86
CA ILE A 730 6.25 -1.98 23.40
C ILE A 730 7.49 -2.22 22.53
N PRO A 731 8.65 -1.63 22.86
CA PRO A 731 9.81 -1.62 21.97
C PRO A 731 10.37 -3.00 21.61
N THR A 732 10.04 -4.04 22.38
CA THR A 732 10.51 -5.40 22.10
C THR A 732 9.70 -6.15 21.05
N LEU A 733 8.56 -5.62 20.59
CA LEU A 733 7.72 -6.21 19.54
C LEU A 733 8.26 -5.90 18.12
N GLN A 734 9.57 -5.95 17.92
CA GLN A 734 10.20 -5.63 16.62
C GLN A 734 10.54 -6.87 15.78
N SER A 735 10.32 -8.06 16.31
CA SER A 735 10.66 -9.31 15.62
C SER A 735 9.49 -9.80 14.76
N SER A 736 9.68 -9.84 13.45
CA SER A 736 8.74 -10.45 12.50
C SER A 736 8.67 -11.97 12.57
N LEU A 737 9.64 -12.62 13.23
CA LEU A 737 9.61 -14.07 13.49
C LEU A 737 8.54 -14.48 14.52
N LEU A 738 7.92 -13.52 15.20
CA LEU A 738 7.03 -13.79 16.33
C LEU A 738 5.63 -13.25 16.06
N ALA A 739 4.64 -14.12 16.26
CA ALA A 739 3.23 -13.76 16.30
C ALA A 739 2.81 -13.43 17.73
N TYR A 740 2.04 -12.36 17.90
CA TYR A 740 1.50 -11.99 19.20
C TYR A 740 -0.04 -12.04 19.14
N ASN A 741 -0.66 -12.60 20.17
CA ASN A 741 -2.09 -12.51 20.36
C ASN A 741 -2.39 -11.32 21.28
N LEU A 742 -3.24 -10.41 20.83
CA LEU A 742 -3.72 -9.28 21.62
C LEU A 742 -5.18 -9.53 21.98
N GLU A 743 -5.45 -9.64 23.28
CA GLU A 743 -6.80 -9.76 23.82
C GLU A 743 -7.18 -8.46 24.52
N ILE A 744 -8.26 -7.83 24.06
CA ILE A 744 -8.81 -6.62 24.66
C ILE A 744 -10.05 -7.02 25.47
N GLY A 745 -9.91 -7.07 26.79
CA GLY A 745 -11.03 -7.32 27.69
C GLY A 745 -11.76 -6.04 28.07
N ASN A 746 -13.09 -6.08 28.15
CA ASN A 746 -13.87 -5.00 28.74
C ASN A 746 -13.99 -5.20 30.27
N GLN A 747 -13.98 -4.08 30.99
CA GLN A 747 -14.51 -4.04 32.35
C GLN A 747 -15.77 -3.20 32.27
N ALA A 748 -16.93 -3.81 32.52
CA ALA A 748 -18.20 -3.10 32.48
C ALA A 748 -18.17 -1.94 33.49
N CYS A 749 -18.09 -0.71 32.99
CA CYS A 749 -18.19 0.50 33.79
C CYS A 749 -19.59 1.11 33.59
N GLY A 750 -20.54 0.76 34.47
CA GLY A 750 -21.86 1.36 34.53
C GLY A 750 -22.95 0.66 33.69
N THR A 751 -24.14 1.26 33.67
CA THR A 751 -25.35 0.75 33.00
C THR A 751 -25.56 1.29 31.57
N THR A 752 -24.75 2.26 31.14
CA THR A 752 -24.87 2.88 29.81
C THR A 752 -24.30 1.99 28.72
N SER A 753 -24.98 1.91 27.57
CA SER A 753 -24.49 1.18 26.40
C SER A 753 -23.16 1.74 25.89
N GLU A 754 -22.30 0.85 25.41
CA GLU A 754 -21.07 1.21 24.70
C GLU A 754 -21.41 1.90 23.38
N LEU A 755 -20.61 2.90 22.97
CA LEU A 755 -20.79 3.58 21.69
C LEU A 755 -20.21 2.76 20.52
N PHE A 756 -19.10 2.08 20.77
CA PHE A 756 -18.41 1.17 19.87
C PHE A 756 -17.74 0.07 20.69
N SER A 757 -17.46 -1.08 20.07
CA SER A 757 -16.91 -2.26 20.75
C SER A 757 -15.63 -2.70 20.03
N PRO A 758 -14.43 -2.45 20.60
CA PRO A 758 -13.17 -2.84 20.00
C PRO A 758 -13.03 -4.35 19.85
#